data_AF-A0A1B0BKG6-F1
#
_entry.id   AF-A0A1B0BKG6-F1
#
_cell.length_a   1.000
_cell.length_b   1.000
_cell.length_c   1.000
_cell.angle_alpha   90.00
_cell.angle_beta   90.00
_cell.angle_gamma   90.00
#
_symmetry.space_group_name_H-M   'P 1'
#
loop_
_entity.id
_entity.type
_entity.pdbx_description
1 polymer ?
#
loop_
_entity_poly.entity_id
_entity_poly.type
_entity_poly.pdbx_seq_one_letter_code
_entity_poly.pdbx_strand_id
1 'polypeptide(L)'
;MTMPNSADDQEKLLAEAINAARKQAFQMNHFLDKDRMQDALKCATFMLSELRTSMLSPKSYYELYMVITDELCHLESWFAVYLGKKNNREPDLYELVQYTNTIVPRLYLLITVGIVYIKKDSSLKRSILKDLVEMCSGVQHPLRGLFLRNYLLQCTRNILPDTLVAKNEHEGNVYDAIDFVLTNFAEMNKLWVRMQHQGHSSEKTRREKEREELKILVGTNLVRLSQLESVSLEIYQRLILPGILEQVVSCRDAIAQEYLMECIIQVFPDEFHLQTLDPFLKSCAQLEVGVNVKNIIICLIDRLATYNQRSGKTSGTHIESIIPPEVQLFDVFSAQVANVVQTRTDMPLEDTISLQVALLSLAQKVYPERVDYVDKVLGTTTQILERLNMHYISHMLSVNQELSRLLRICIDFYNNVLTIIQLNNFCPLLDKFDHTSRKTLALYLVMNILEYETLIPTADEADAVLNLITPLIKDDEELANRNDVEIGDLEEFAEEQGIVARFVHLMKSEEPDMQYKILQVARKHLGAGGCQRIKHVLPPLIFSAYQLAYRYKSIADQDENWDKKCQKIIQYCHSTISPLAKAELPELALRLYLQGALVIGVIGHSNHETVAYEFMTQAFSLYEDEISDSKAQLAAITLIMSTFEQMTCFSEENAEPLRTNCALAASKLLKKPDQCRGVVACAALFWSAKQNGKEMRDEKKTLDCLKKGARIASQCLDTGVQVQLYVELLNHYLFYFERGNSLITVAMLNQLIGKISEELPNLEPSEETKQIELHYNNTLAHIKSRTESNDLGLDVSFAGITIN
;
A
#
# COMPACT_ATOMS: atom_id res chain seq x y z
N MET A 1 32.32 43.44 -17.43
CA MET A 1 32.34 43.66 -15.97
C MET A 1 31.76 42.41 -15.33
N THR A 2 32.54 41.73 -14.50
CA THR A 2 32.11 40.55 -13.74
C THR A 2 31.02 40.95 -12.74
N MET A 3 29.92 40.21 -12.73
CA MET A 3 28.86 40.35 -11.73
C MET A 3 29.44 40.09 -10.32
N PRO A 4 29.00 40.81 -9.27
CA PRO A 4 29.45 40.57 -7.90
C PRO A 4 29.12 39.13 -7.47
N ASN A 5 30.11 38.40 -6.97
CA ASN A 5 30.00 36.97 -6.64
C ASN A 5 29.54 36.69 -5.20
N SER A 6 29.33 37.71 -4.35
CA SER A 6 28.90 37.53 -2.97
C SER A 6 27.47 38.06 -2.75
N ALA A 7 26.68 37.35 -1.95
CA ALA A 7 25.31 37.75 -1.59
C ALA A 7 25.30 39.12 -0.87
N ASP A 8 26.29 39.38 -0.02
CA ASP A 8 26.46 40.64 0.72
C ASP A 8 26.67 41.85 -0.21
N ASP A 9 27.34 41.67 -1.35
CA ASP A 9 27.53 42.76 -2.32
C ASP A 9 26.24 43.05 -3.10
N GLN A 10 25.42 42.03 -3.38
CA GLN A 10 24.10 42.20 -4.00
C GLN A 10 23.14 42.95 -3.06
N GLU A 11 23.14 42.63 -1.76
CA GLU A 11 22.31 43.32 -0.77
C GLU A 11 22.69 44.80 -0.61
N LYS A 12 23.99 45.12 -0.61
CA LYS A 12 24.45 46.52 -0.57
C LYS A 12 24.00 47.31 -1.79
N LEU A 13 24.21 46.77 -2.99
CA LEU A 13 23.79 47.41 -4.25
C LEU A 13 22.28 47.61 -4.29
N LEU A 14 21.51 46.62 -3.82
CA LEU A 14 20.06 46.71 -3.72
C LEU A 14 19.62 47.79 -2.73
N ALA A 15 20.22 47.83 -1.54
CA ALA A 15 19.90 48.83 -0.52
C ALA A 15 20.20 50.26 -1.00
N GLU A 16 21.32 50.47 -1.71
CA GLU A 16 21.66 51.75 -2.33
C GLU A 16 20.61 52.16 -3.38
N ALA A 17 20.24 51.25 -4.28
CA ALA A 17 19.24 51.53 -5.32
C ALA A 17 17.85 51.82 -4.72
N ILE A 18 17.40 51.05 -3.72
CA ILE A 18 16.12 51.26 -3.05
C ILE A 18 16.12 52.60 -2.30
N ASN A 19 17.21 52.94 -1.60
CA ASN A 19 17.31 54.22 -0.90
C ASN A 19 17.30 55.42 -1.86
N ALA A 20 17.98 55.30 -3.01
CA ALA A 20 17.93 56.29 -4.06
C ALA A 20 16.50 56.45 -4.63
N ALA A 21 15.84 55.32 -4.94
CA ALA A 21 14.47 55.32 -5.44
C ALA A 21 13.50 55.96 -4.45
N ARG A 22 13.53 55.58 -3.16
CA ARG A 22 12.69 56.16 -2.10
C ARG A 22 12.93 57.65 -1.88
N LYS A 23 14.18 58.10 -1.96
CA LYS A 23 14.53 59.52 -1.85
C LYS A 23 13.91 60.33 -2.99
N GLN A 24 13.96 59.81 -4.22
CA GLN A 24 13.35 60.45 -5.38
C GLN A 24 11.82 60.37 -5.33
N ALA A 25 11.24 59.26 -4.87
CA ALA A 25 9.80 59.09 -4.68
C ALA A 25 9.24 60.08 -3.66
N PHE A 26 9.92 60.29 -2.54
CA PHE A 26 9.54 61.29 -1.54
C PHE A 26 9.52 62.71 -2.13
N GLN A 27 10.54 63.06 -2.91
CA GLN A 27 10.59 64.35 -3.61
C GLN A 27 9.50 64.47 -4.68
N MET A 28 9.22 63.39 -5.41
CA MET A 28 8.14 63.32 -6.39
C MET A 28 6.80 63.61 -5.70
N ASN A 29 6.45 62.89 -4.64
CA ASN A 29 5.19 63.07 -3.90
C ASN A 29 5.04 64.51 -3.35
N HIS A 30 6.12 65.09 -2.82
CA HIS A 30 6.13 66.49 -2.39
C HIS A 30 5.91 67.50 -3.53
N PHE A 31 6.39 67.22 -4.74
CA PHE A 31 6.12 68.06 -5.92
C PHE A 31 4.70 67.85 -6.47
N LEU A 32 4.15 66.63 -6.36
CA LEU A 32 2.77 66.31 -6.72
C LEU A 32 1.77 67.06 -5.81
N ASP A 33 2.04 67.14 -4.50
CA ASP A 33 1.22 67.91 -3.54
C ASP A 33 1.21 69.41 -3.83
N LYS A 34 2.26 69.91 -4.49
CA LYS A 34 2.42 71.32 -4.88
C LYS A 34 2.00 71.61 -6.33
N ASP A 35 1.35 70.66 -6.99
CA ASP A 35 0.92 70.74 -8.40
C ASP A 35 2.06 71.05 -9.41
N ARG A 36 3.32 70.73 -9.07
CA ARG A 36 4.49 70.93 -9.94
C ARG A 36 4.78 69.69 -10.80
N MET A 37 3.96 69.48 -11.83
CA MET A 37 4.01 68.28 -12.68
C MET A 37 5.38 68.02 -13.34
N GLN A 38 6.01 69.03 -13.95
CA GLN A 38 7.28 68.82 -14.66
C GLN A 38 8.43 68.41 -13.72
N ASP A 39 8.43 68.92 -12.49
CA ASP A 39 9.46 68.57 -11.51
C ASP A 39 9.21 67.19 -10.90
N ALA A 40 7.93 66.84 -10.68
CA ALA A 40 7.53 65.48 -10.31
C ALA A 40 7.95 64.45 -11.39
N LEU A 41 7.74 64.75 -12.68
CA LEU A 41 8.16 63.90 -13.80
C LEU A 41 9.68 63.73 -13.89
N LYS A 42 10.46 64.77 -13.56
CA LYS A 42 11.92 64.67 -13.48
C LYS A 42 12.34 63.74 -12.33
N CYS A 43 11.76 63.89 -11.14
CA CYS A 43 12.00 62.99 -10.02
C CYS A 43 11.60 61.54 -10.34
N ALA A 44 10.44 61.33 -10.98
CA ALA A 44 10.01 60.01 -11.46
C ALA A 44 10.99 59.42 -12.47
N THR A 45 11.53 60.22 -13.39
CA THR A 45 12.54 59.79 -14.37
C THR A 45 13.84 59.36 -13.69
N PHE A 46 14.28 60.10 -12.65
CA PHE A 46 15.46 59.71 -11.87
C PHE A 46 15.21 58.42 -11.07
N MET A 47 14.05 58.27 -10.44
CA MET A 47 13.65 57.04 -9.76
C MET A 47 13.67 55.84 -10.72
N LEU A 48 13.05 55.97 -11.89
CA LEU A 48 13.00 54.91 -12.91
C LEU A 48 14.35 54.63 -13.56
N SER A 49 15.32 55.55 -13.44
CA SER A 49 16.67 55.32 -13.96
C SER A 49 17.42 54.23 -13.18
N GLU A 50 17.03 53.95 -11.93
CA GLU A 50 17.57 52.83 -11.14
C GLU A 50 17.24 51.46 -11.76
N LEU A 51 16.08 51.32 -12.43
CA LEU A 51 15.71 50.11 -13.17
C LEU A 51 16.60 49.84 -14.40
N ARG A 52 17.50 50.76 -14.76
CA ARG A 52 18.48 50.57 -15.83
C ARG A 52 19.73 49.84 -15.35
N THR A 53 19.83 49.42 -14.10
CA THR A 53 20.94 48.59 -13.65
C THR A 53 20.94 47.21 -14.34
N SER A 54 22.13 46.64 -14.54
CA SER A 54 22.34 45.24 -14.94
C SER A 54 23.16 44.47 -13.91
N MET A 55 23.49 45.11 -12.77
CA MET A 55 24.36 44.53 -11.74
C MET A 55 23.59 43.69 -10.71
N LEU A 56 22.27 43.85 -10.67
CA LEU A 56 21.38 43.16 -9.74
C LEU A 56 21.00 41.78 -10.28
N SER A 57 20.92 40.81 -9.37
CA SER A 57 20.26 39.53 -9.61
C SER A 57 18.77 39.72 -9.92
N PRO A 58 18.10 38.76 -10.61
CA PRO A 58 16.67 38.85 -10.87
C PRO A 58 15.78 39.04 -9.65
N LYS A 59 16.11 38.36 -8.54
CA LYS A 59 15.40 38.50 -7.27
C LYS A 59 15.55 39.91 -6.68
N SER A 60 16.78 40.42 -6.60
CA SER A 60 17.04 41.79 -6.15
C SER A 60 16.39 42.82 -7.08
N TYR A 61 16.39 42.57 -8.38
CA TYR A 61 15.73 43.44 -9.35
C TYR A 61 14.21 43.42 -9.16
N TYR A 62 13.60 42.28 -8.84
CA TYR A 62 12.17 42.18 -8.51
C TYR A 62 11.81 43.00 -7.27
N GLU A 63 12.62 42.96 -6.21
CA GLU A 63 12.39 43.77 -5.01
C GLU A 63 12.44 45.28 -5.32
N LEU A 64 13.43 45.72 -6.11
CA LEU A 64 13.51 47.10 -6.58
C LEU A 64 12.32 47.46 -7.48
N TYR A 65 11.92 46.56 -8.37
CA TYR A 65 10.76 46.71 -9.25
C TYR A 65 9.49 46.95 -8.43
N MET A 66 9.22 46.13 -7.42
CA MET A 66 8.03 46.27 -6.57
C MET A 66 7.97 47.65 -5.90
N VAL A 67 9.07 48.10 -5.30
CA VAL A 67 9.15 49.43 -4.66
C VAL A 67 8.84 50.54 -5.66
N ILE A 68 9.40 50.46 -6.86
CA ILE A 68 9.20 51.49 -7.89
C ILE A 68 7.78 51.45 -8.45
N THR A 69 7.20 50.28 -8.68
CA THR A 69 5.83 50.16 -9.18
C THR A 69 4.79 50.64 -8.18
N ASP A 70 5.01 50.45 -6.88
CA ASP A 70 4.14 50.98 -5.84
C ASP A 70 4.10 52.53 -5.88
N GLU A 71 5.26 53.16 -6.04
CA GLU A 71 5.36 54.62 -6.20
C GLU A 71 4.75 55.11 -7.53
N LEU A 72 4.86 54.31 -8.61
CA LEU A 72 4.17 54.61 -9.87
C LEU A 72 2.64 54.53 -9.75
N CYS A 73 2.09 53.68 -8.87
CA CYS A 73 0.64 53.63 -8.61
C CYS A 73 0.14 54.94 -7.98
N HIS A 74 0.95 55.57 -7.12
CA HIS A 74 0.64 56.90 -6.58
C HIS A 74 0.63 57.96 -7.69
N LEU A 75 1.62 57.92 -8.57
CA LEU A 75 1.70 58.81 -9.73
C LEU A 75 0.53 58.61 -10.71
N GLU A 76 0.14 57.36 -10.99
CA GLU A 76 -1.04 57.01 -11.80
C GLU A 76 -2.31 57.63 -11.21
N SER A 77 -2.51 57.43 -9.91
CA SER A 77 -3.68 57.94 -9.19
C SER A 77 -3.74 59.47 -9.25
N TRP A 78 -2.60 60.14 -9.10
CA TRP A 78 -2.52 61.58 -9.25
C TRP A 78 -2.86 62.03 -10.68
N PHE A 79 -2.33 61.37 -11.72
CA PHE A 79 -2.65 61.70 -13.11
C PHE A 79 -4.15 61.52 -13.42
N ALA A 80 -4.78 60.49 -12.87
CA ALA A 80 -6.22 60.27 -13.02
C ALA A 80 -7.03 61.44 -12.41
N VAL A 81 -6.65 61.93 -11.24
CA VAL A 81 -7.30 63.10 -10.61
C VAL A 81 -7.00 64.39 -11.37
N TYR A 82 -5.75 64.59 -11.80
CA TYR A 82 -5.32 65.78 -12.54
C TYR A 82 -6.09 65.95 -13.86
N LEU A 83 -6.22 64.86 -14.63
CA LEU A 83 -6.96 64.83 -15.88
C LEU A 83 -8.49 64.95 -15.69
N GLY A 84 -9.01 64.69 -14.48
CA GLY A 84 -10.41 64.89 -14.11
C GLY A 84 -10.74 66.32 -13.64
N LYS A 85 -9.79 67.04 -13.03
CA LYS A 85 -9.98 68.40 -12.50
C LYS A 85 -9.94 69.51 -13.56
N LYS A 86 -9.24 69.31 -14.68
CA LYS A 86 -9.12 70.31 -15.75
C LYS A 86 -9.85 69.84 -17.02
N ASN A 87 -10.86 70.59 -17.44
CA ASN A 87 -11.54 70.43 -18.73
C ASN A 87 -10.69 70.93 -19.93
N ASN A 88 -9.36 71.00 -19.78
CA ASN A 88 -8.43 71.38 -20.82
C ASN A 88 -7.67 70.16 -21.29
N ARG A 89 -7.70 69.94 -22.61
CA ARG A 89 -6.69 69.19 -23.34
C ARG A 89 -5.37 69.95 -23.16
N GLU A 90 -4.60 69.67 -22.11
CA GLU A 90 -3.16 69.92 -22.24
C GLU A 90 -2.71 69.11 -23.46
N PRO A 91 -2.12 69.74 -24.49
CA PRO A 91 -1.70 69.04 -25.68
C PRO A 91 -0.67 67.98 -25.27
N ASP A 92 -1.14 66.74 -25.38
CA ASP A 92 -0.40 65.50 -25.41
C ASP A 92 0.53 65.22 -24.22
N LEU A 93 -0.03 65.02 -23.02
CA LEU A 93 0.72 64.38 -21.90
C LEU A 93 1.33 63.03 -22.35
N TYR A 94 0.65 62.33 -23.26
CA TYR A 94 1.15 61.10 -23.89
C TYR A 94 2.39 61.35 -24.76
N GLU A 95 2.52 62.50 -25.41
CA GLU A 95 3.73 62.92 -26.15
C GLU A 95 4.79 63.49 -25.18
N LEU A 96 4.37 64.24 -24.16
CA LEU A 96 5.26 64.91 -23.21
C LEU A 96 6.19 63.91 -22.51
N VAL A 97 5.65 62.77 -22.07
CA VAL A 97 6.44 61.71 -21.43
C VAL A 97 7.40 61.01 -22.41
N GLN A 98 7.18 61.12 -23.73
CA GLN A 98 8.05 60.56 -24.75
C GLN A 98 9.34 61.37 -24.96
N TYR A 99 9.36 62.65 -24.58
CA TYR A 99 10.57 63.48 -24.60
C TYR A 99 11.62 63.05 -23.57
N THR A 100 11.32 62.10 -22.69
CA THR A 100 12.31 61.51 -21.80
C THR A 100 13.38 60.76 -22.60
N ASN A 101 14.65 61.20 -22.47
CA ASN A 101 15.78 60.73 -23.26
C ASN A 101 16.10 59.22 -23.10
N THR A 102 15.71 58.61 -21.98
CA THR A 102 16.02 57.21 -21.66
C THR A 102 14.81 56.32 -21.84
N ILE A 103 14.99 55.22 -22.59
CA ILE A 103 13.86 54.36 -23.01
C ILE A 103 13.12 53.69 -21.85
N VAL A 104 13.82 53.23 -20.80
CA VAL A 104 13.18 52.52 -19.68
C VAL A 104 12.24 53.47 -18.91
N PRO A 105 12.71 54.62 -18.35
CA PRO A 105 11.82 55.59 -17.74
C PRO A 105 10.69 56.06 -18.66
N ARG A 106 11.00 56.32 -19.93
CA ARG A 106 10.03 56.74 -20.93
C ARG A 106 8.87 55.75 -21.05
N LEU A 107 9.15 54.46 -21.20
CA LEU A 107 8.09 53.46 -21.41
C LEU A 107 7.27 53.20 -20.16
N TYR A 108 7.87 53.19 -18.96
CA TYR A 108 7.08 53.09 -17.72
C TYR A 108 6.12 54.27 -17.54
N LEU A 109 6.60 55.51 -17.78
CA LEU A 109 5.74 56.69 -17.75
C LEU A 109 4.68 56.67 -18.87
N LEU A 110 5.06 56.23 -20.07
CA LEU A 110 4.14 56.11 -21.20
C LEU A 110 3.01 55.12 -20.93
N ILE A 111 3.32 53.97 -20.30
CA ILE A 111 2.33 52.98 -19.88
C ILE A 111 1.40 53.61 -18.82
N THR A 112 1.96 54.23 -17.77
CA THR A 112 1.17 54.87 -16.71
C THR A 112 0.21 55.93 -17.27
N VAL A 113 0.70 56.80 -18.16
CA VAL A 113 -0.13 57.83 -18.80
C VAL A 113 -1.14 57.19 -19.75
N GLY A 114 -0.72 56.24 -20.59
CA GLY A 114 -1.58 55.56 -21.57
C GLY A 114 -2.81 54.92 -20.92
N ILE A 115 -2.64 54.27 -19.77
CA ILE A 115 -3.75 53.70 -18.99
C ILE A 115 -4.76 54.76 -18.56
N VAL A 116 -4.28 55.89 -18.05
CA VAL A 116 -5.15 56.98 -17.59
C VAL A 116 -5.93 57.58 -18.77
N TYR A 117 -5.31 57.66 -19.95
CA TYR A 117 -6.00 58.05 -21.19
C TYR A 117 -7.09 57.05 -21.57
N ILE A 118 -6.81 55.74 -21.53
CA ILE A 118 -7.80 54.70 -21.83
C ILE A 118 -8.98 54.75 -20.84
N LYS A 119 -8.72 55.01 -19.55
CA LYS A 119 -9.77 55.16 -18.52
C LYS A 119 -10.66 56.38 -18.76
N LYS A 120 -10.10 57.46 -19.32
CA LYS A 120 -10.83 58.71 -19.60
C LYS A 120 -11.61 58.65 -20.91
N ASP A 121 -11.01 58.11 -21.96
CA ASP A 121 -11.62 57.99 -23.29
C ASP A 121 -11.51 56.55 -23.81
N SER A 122 -12.64 55.85 -23.78
CA SER A 122 -12.71 54.46 -24.23
C SER A 122 -12.47 54.31 -25.73
N SER A 123 -12.66 55.38 -26.53
CA SER A 123 -12.44 55.34 -27.97
C SER A 123 -10.97 55.20 -28.36
N LEU A 124 -10.02 55.59 -27.49
CA LEU A 124 -8.58 55.49 -27.77
C LEU A 124 -7.97 54.15 -27.36
N LYS A 125 -8.81 53.26 -26.80
CA LYS A 125 -8.39 52.01 -26.17
C LYS A 125 -7.62 51.09 -27.12
N ARG A 126 -8.16 50.85 -28.31
CA ARG A 126 -7.52 49.96 -29.29
C ARG A 126 -6.18 50.49 -29.78
N SER A 127 -6.12 51.78 -30.13
CA SER A 127 -4.90 52.40 -30.64
C SER A 127 -3.80 52.49 -29.59
N ILE A 128 -4.13 52.88 -28.36
CA ILE A 128 -3.13 53.01 -27.28
C ILE A 128 -2.61 51.62 -26.88
N LEU A 129 -3.48 50.60 -26.73
CA LEU A 129 -3.01 49.26 -26.38
C LEU A 129 -2.05 48.70 -27.45
N LYS A 130 -2.39 48.87 -28.73
CA LYS A 130 -1.53 48.46 -29.85
C LYS A 130 -0.20 49.23 -29.87
N ASP A 131 -0.25 50.55 -29.70
CA ASP A 131 0.95 51.38 -29.65
C ASP A 131 1.86 51.00 -28.46
N LEU A 132 1.31 50.83 -27.26
CA LEU A 132 2.08 50.46 -26.07
C LEU A 132 2.80 49.12 -26.24
N VAL A 133 2.13 48.08 -26.77
CA VAL A 133 2.77 46.76 -26.96
C VAL A 133 3.85 46.81 -28.05
N GLU A 134 3.63 47.60 -29.11
CA GLU A 134 4.61 47.81 -30.19
C GLU A 134 5.83 48.59 -29.67
N MET A 135 5.61 49.68 -28.92
CA MET A 135 6.66 50.53 -28.34
C MET A 135 7.49 49.80 -27.28
N CYS A 136 6.89 48.86 -26.53
CA CYS A 136 7.62 47.95 -25.63
C CYS A 136 8.64 47.08 -26.37
N SER A 137 8.51 46.88 -27.68
CA SER A 137 9.51 46.17 -28.51
C SER A 137 10.83 46.92 -28.61
N GLY A 138 10.89 48.19 -28.22
CA GLY A 138 12.16 48.93 -28.13
C GLY A 138 13.11 48.42 -27.04
N VAL A 139 12.63 47.67 -26.04
CA VAL A 139 13.48 47.13 -24.95
C VAL A 139 13.75 45.64 -25.17
N GLN A 140 14.90 45.36 -25.77
CA GLN A 140 15.34 43.99 -26.09
C GLN A 140 16.20 43.34 -24.99
N HIS A 141 16.53 44.06 -23.91
CA HIS A 141 17.25 43.49 -22.78
C HIS A 141 16.33 42.54 -22.00
N PRO A 142 16.68 41.25 -21.81
CA PRO A 142 15.78 40.25 -21.23
C PRO A 142 15.13 40.62 -19.90
N LEU A 143 15.93 40.88 -18.86
CA LEU A 143 15.43 41.18 -17.51
C LEU A 143 14.50 42.41 -17.49
N ARG A 144 14.99 43.54 -17.99
CA ARG A 144 14.27 44.81 -18.04
C ARG A 144 13.01 44.74 -18.91
N GLY A 145 13.09 44.04 -20.05
CA GLY A 145 11.97 43.85 -20.96
C GLY A 145 10.87 42.99 -20.35
N LEU A 146 11.23 41.90 -19.64
CA LEU A 146 10.27 41.04 -18.93
C LEU A 146 9.51 41.83 -17.86
N PHE A 147 10.21 42.59 -17.01
CA PHE A 147 9.55 43.39 -15.97
C PHE A 147 8.71 44.53 -16.55
N LEU A 148 9.17 45.20 -17.61
CA LEU A 148 8.38 46.24 -18.28
C LEU A 148 7.10 45.68 -18.89
N ARG A 149 7.18 44.52 -19.56
CA ARG A 149 6.02 43.86 -20.16
C ARG A 149 5.08 43.27 -19.11
N ASN A 150 5.62 42.80 -17.98
CA ASN A 150 4.82 42.38 -16.84
C ASN A 150 4.07 43.57 -16.22
N TYR A 151 4.73 44.72 -16.09
CA TYR A 151 4.09 45.96 -15.64
C TYR A 151 2.96 46.37 -16.59
N LEU A 152 3.20 46.37 -17.92
CA LEU A 152 2.17 46.62 -18.92
C LEU A 152 0.95 45.70 -18.73
N LEU A 153 1.18 44.40 -18.52
CA LEU A 153 0.12 43.42 -18.34
C LEU A 153 -0.68 43.65 -17.03
N GLN A 154 0.02 43.95 -15.93
CA GLN A 154 -0.61 44.25 -14.63
C GLN A 154 -1.48 45.51 -14.70
N CYS A 155 -0.94 46.56 -15.33
CA CYS A 155 -1.60 47.82 -15.57
C CYS A 155 -2.85 47.72 -16.46
N THR A 156 -2.79 46.87 -17.48
CA THR A 156 -3.90 46.69 -18.44
C THR A 156 -4.96 45.70 -17.94
N ARG A 157 -4.77 45.08 -16.76
CA ARG A 157 -5.65 44.06 -16.20
C ARG A 157 -7.13 44.46 -16.26
N ASN A 158 -7.54 45.54 -15.63
CA ASN A 158 -8.97 45.88 -15.57
C ASN A 158 -9.47 46.65 -16.82
N ILE A 159 -8.64 46.73 -17.85
CA ILE A 159 -8.85 47.63 -18.97
C ILE A 159 -9.02 46.86 -20.28
N LEU A 160 -8.54 45.64 -20.42
CA LEU A 160 -8.66 44.88 -21.68
C LEU A 160 -10.12 44.81 -22.20
N PRO A 161 -10.35 44.92 -23.52
CA PRO A 161 -11.69 44.73 -24.09
C PRO A 161 -12.16 43.28 -23.90
N ASP A 162 -13.33 43.09 -23.30
CA ASP A 162 -13.92 41.78 -23.02
C ASP A 162 -15.38 41.69 -23.51
N THR A 163 -15.64 42.24 -24.71
CA THR A 163 -16.93 42.08 -25.40
C THR A 163 -16.73 41.57 -26.84
N LEU A 164 -17.59 40.64 -27.28
CA LEU A 164 -17.55 40.06 -28.63
C LEU A 164 -17.89 41.10 -29.71
N VAL A 165 -18.80 42.02 -29.41
CA VAL A 165 -19.22 43.12 -30.30
C VAL A 165 -18.96 44.44 -29.58
N ALA A 166 -18.01 45.21 -30.08
CA ALA A 166 -17.71 46.54 -29.54
C ALA A 166 -18.83 47.52 -29.91
N LYS A 167 -19.18 48.45 -29.01
CA LYS A 167 -20.19 49.50 -29.28
C LYS A 167 -19.70 50.52 -30.31
N ASN A 168 -18.38 50.71 -30.41
CA ASN A 168 -17.68 51.54 -31.40
C ASN A 168 -16.45 50.77 -31.93
N GLU A 169 -16.12 50.89 -33.22
CA GLU A 169 -14.94 50.23 -33.84
C GLU A 169 -13.59 50.57 -33.16
N HIS A 170 -13.54 51.72 -32.49
CA HIS A 170 -12.36 52.24 -31.82
C HIS A 170 -12.17 51.74 -30.37
N GLU A 171 -13.22 51.21 -29.73
CA GLU A 171 -13.14 50.64 -28.37
C GLU A 171 -12.45 49.27 -28.32
N GLY A 172 -12.37 48.59 -29.47
CA GLY A 172 -11.75 47.27 -29.61
C GLY A 172 -12.61 46.13 -29.04
N ASN A 173 -12.36 44.91 -29.51
CA ASN A 173 -13.09 43.71 -29.12
C ASN A 173 -12.18 42.70 -28.40
N VAL A 174 -12.76 41.55 -27.99
CA VAL A 174 -12.01 40.45 -27.37
C VAL A 174 -10.85 39.96 -28.24
N TYR A 175 -10.99 39.99 -29.58
CA TYR A 175 -9.91 39.57 -30.48
C TYR A 175 -8.70 40.53 -30.41
N ASP A 176 -8.93 41.84 -30.31
CA ASP A 176 -7.84 42.81 -30.10
C ASP A 176 -7.15 42.58 -28.74
N ALA A 177 -7.90 42.18 -27.70
CA ALA A 177 -7.34 41.83 -26.39
C ALA A 177 -6.49 40.55 -26.45
N ILE A 178 -6.98 39.53 -27.15
CA ILE A 178 -6.25 38.27 -27.36
C ILE A 178 -4.96 38.53 -28.14
N ASP A 179 -5.02 39.28 -29.25
CA ASP A 179 -3.84 39.60 -30.07
C ASP A 179 -2.81 40.42 -29.28
N PHE A 180 -3.26 41.39 -28.48
CA PHE A 180 -2.41 42.15 -27.57
C PHE A 180 -1.67 41.25 -26.56
N VAL A 181 -2.39 40.35 -25.87
CA VAL A 181 -1.78 39.48 -24.86
C VAL A 181 -0.90 38.41 -25.52
N LEU A 182 -1.29 37.83 -26.67
CA LEU A 182 -0.47 36.86 -27.40
C LEU A 182 0.81 37.47 -27.96
N THR A 183 0.75 38.71 -28.47
CA THR A 183 1.94 39.45 -28.90
C THR A 183 2.87 39.71 -27.72
N ASN A 184 2.32 40.15 -26.59
CA ASN A 184 3.10 40.36 -25.37
C ASN A 184 3.73 39.06 -24.86
N PHE A 185 2.97 37.96 -24.87
CA PHE A 185 3.42 36.63 -24.52
C PHE A 185 4.56 36.14 -25.43
N ALA A 186 4.42 36.27 -26.75
CA ALA A 186 5.44 35.87 -27.71
C ALA A 186 6.75 36.62 -27.47
N GLU A 187 6.69 37.93 -27.26
CA GLU A 187 7.87 38.74 -26.96
C GLU A 187 8.48 38.44 -25.58
N MET A 188 7.66 38.22 -24.55
CA MET A 188 8.15 37.79 -23.23
C MET A 188 8.83 36.42 -23.30
N ASN A 189 8.25 35.46 -24.05
CA ASN A 189 8.87 34.15 -24.26
C ASN A 189 10.23 34.28 -24.98
N LYS A 190 10.31 35.10 -26.04
CA LYS A 190 11.57 35.38 -26.74
C LYS A 190 12.62 36.01 -25.82
N LEU A 191 12.22 36.97 -24.98
CA LEU A 191 13.12 37.60 -24.00
C LEU A 191 13.61 36.59 -22.97
N TRP A 192 12.73 35.74 -22.47
CA TRP A 192 13.05 34.71 -21.50
C TRP A 192 14.00 33.65 -22.06
N VAL A 193 13.79 33.18 -23.30
CA VAL A 193 14.72 32.27 -23.98
C VAL A 193 16.04 32.97 -24.31
N ARG A 194 16.01 34.27 -24.62
CA ARG A 194 17.24 35.06 -24.83
C ARG A 194 18.09 35.14 -23.56
N MET A 195 17.52 35.07 -22.36
CA MET A 195 18.29 35.00 -21.11
C MET A 195 19.25 33.81 -21.10
N GLN A 196 18.88 32.68 -21.71
CA GLN A 196 19.74 31.49 -21.75
C GLN A 196 21.10 31.77 -22.41
N HIS A 197 21.09 32.64 -23.42
CA HIS A 197 22.23 32.96 -24.27
C HIS A 197 22.96 34.25 -23.86
N GLN A 198 22.52 34.92 -22.80
CA GLN A 198 23.16 36.15 -22.31
C GLN A 198 24.33 35.81 -21.38
N GLY A 199 25.47 36.48 -21.55
CA GLY A 199 26.63 36.34 -20.66
C GLY A 199 27.56 35.16 -21.01
N HIS A 200 28.42 34.78 -20.07
CA HIS A 200 29.47 33.78 -20.32
C HIS A 200 28.94 32.34 -20.16
N SER A 201 29.50 31.37 -20.89
CA SER A 201 29.05 29.96 -20.87
C SER A 201 29.14 29.31 -19.48
N SER A 202 30.13 29.70 -18.68
CA SER A 202 30.34 29.23 -17.30
C SER A 202 29.19 29.57 -16.34
N GLU A 203 28.35 30.55 -16.67
CA GLU A 203 27.24 30.98 -15.82
C GLU A 203 25.90 30.32 -16.21
N LYS A 204 25.91 29.34 -17.13
CA LYS A 204 24.71 28.67 -17.65
C LYS A 204 23.79 28.16 -16.54
N THR A 205 24.32 27.41 -15.57
CA THR A 205 23.54 26.85 -14.46
C THR A 205 22.92 27.91 -13.56
N ARG A 206 23.62 29.05 -13.37
CA ARG A 206 23.05 30.20 -12.62
C ARG A 206 21.87 30.80 -13.37
N ARG A 207 22.00 30.96 -14.70
CA ARG A 207 20.92 31.48 -15.55
C ARG A 207 19.70 30.57 -15.60
N GLU A 208 19.89 29.26 -15.61
CA GLU A 208 18.77 28.30 -15.57
C GLU A 208 17.96 28.47 -14.28
N LYS A 209 18.61 28.59 -13.12
CA LYS A 209 17.94 28.91 -11.84
C LYS A 209 17.22 30.27 -11.87
N GLU A 210 17.90 31.30 -12.33
CA GLU A 210 17.33 32.64 -12.49
C GLU A 210 16.12 32.66 -13.44
N ARG A 211 16.16 31.86 -14.52
CA ARG A 211 15.05 31.70 -15.47
C ARG A 211 13.88 30.96 -14.85
N GLU A 212 14.13 29.96 -14.01
CA GLU A 212 13.07 29.26 -13.26
C GLU A 212 12.33 30.20 -12.30
N GLU A 213 13.03 31.13 -11.66
CA GLU A 213 12.38 32.14 -10.79
C GLU A 213 11.48 33.09 -11.60
N LEU A 214 11.90 33.49 -12.80
CA LEU A 214 11.19 34.46 -13.64
C LEU A 214 10.08 33.85 -14.51
N LYS A 215 9.94 32.52 -14.56
CA LYS A 215 8.95 31.84 -15.42
C LYS A 215 7.51 32.32 -15.19
N ILE A 216 7.18 32.64 -13.93
CA ILE A 216 5.86 33.14 -13.51
C ILE A 216 5.46 34.43 -14.25
N LEU A 217 6.43 35.31 -14.57
CA LEU A 217 6.15 36.55 -15.30
C LEU A 217 5.59 36.25 -16.70
N VAL A 218 6.12 35.23 -17.37
CA VAL A 218 5.63 34.80 -18.68
C VAL A 218 4.26 34.12 -18.53
N GLY A 219 4.10 33.23 -17.55
CA GLY A 219 2.85 32.52 -17.28
C GLY A 219 1.67 33.43 -16.92
N THR A 220 1.94 34.62 -16.36
CA THR A 220 0.91 35.61 -16.03
C THR A 220 0.12 36.07 -17.28
N ASN A 221 0.73 36.04 -18.47
CA ASN A 221 0.01 36.30 -19.73
C ASN A 221 -1.08 35.26 -19.99
N LEU A 222 -0.78 33.97 -19.73
CA LEU A 222 -1.75 32.90 -19.92
C LEU A 222 -2.89 33.00 -18.91
N VAL A 223 -2.56 33.36 -17.66
CA VAL A 223 -3.57 33.64 -16.62
C VAL A 223 -4.47 34.81 -17.04
N ARG A 224 -3.91 35.82 -17.70
CA ARG A 224 -4.70 36.94 -18.19
C ARG A 224 -5.66 36.52 -19.30
N LEU A 225 -5.26 35.61 -20.18
CA LEU A 225 -6.12 35.04 -21.22
C LEU A 225 -7.27 34.22 -20.64
N SER A 226 -7.05 33.43 -19.58
CA SER A 226 -8.12 32.64 -18.96
C SER A 226 -9.12 33.47 -18.14
N GLN A 227 -8.76 34.70 -17.76
CA GLN A 227 -9.64 35.65 -17.06
C GLN A 227 -10.60 36.40 -17.99
N LEU A 228 -10.51 36.23 -19.31
CA LEU A 228 -11.44 36.86 -20.26
C LEU A 228 -12.74 36.06 -20.32
N GLU A 229 -13.85 36.66 -19.89
CA GLU A 229 -15.15 35.97 -19.74
C GLU A 229 -15.79 35.64 -21.10
N SER A 230 -15.54 36.47 -22.11
CA SER A 230 -16.11 36.28 -23.45
C SER A 230 -15.41 35.19 -24.28
N VAL A 231 -14.37 34.55 -23.76
CA VAL A 231 -13.63 33.50 -24.48
C VAL A 231 -14.45 32.21 -24.49
N SER A 232 -15.06 31.92 -25.63
CA SER A 232 -15.72 30.64 -25.88
C SER A 232 -14.72 29.54 -26.24
N LEU A 233 -15.15 28.29 -26.14
CA LEU A 233 -14.38 27.12 -26.58
C LEU A 233 -13.87 27.25 -28.03
N GLU A 234 -14.69 27.78 -28.94
CA GLU A 234 -14.31 27.95 -30.35
C GLU A 234 -13.17 28.96 -30.53
N ILE A 235 -13.20 30.07 -29.78
CA ILE A 235 -12.15 31.09 -29.80
C ILE A 235 -10.85 30.50 -29.25
N TYR A 236 -10.95 29.72 -28.17
CA TYR A 236 -9.80 29.04 -27.60
C TYR A 236 -9.16 28.07 -28.61
N GLN A 237 -9.97 27.21 -29.23
CA GLN A 237 -9.53 26.20 -30.20
C GLN A 237 -8.87 26.79 -31.45
N ARG A 238 -9.43 27.88 -31.98
CA ARG A 238 -8.99 28.44 -33.27
C ARG A 238 -7.89 29.48 -33.16
N LEU A 239 -7.83 30.23 -32.06
CA LEU A 239 -6.94 31.39 -31.94
C LEU A 239 -5.95 31.25 -30.78
N ILE A 240 -6.45 31.05 -29.56
CA ILE A 240 -5.60 31.12 -28.36
C ILE A 240 -4.65 29.93 -28.30
N LEU A 241 -5.18 28.70 -28.34
CA LEU A 241 -4.35 27.50 -28.20
C LEU A 241 -3.33 27.37 -29.34
N PRO A 242 -3.69 27.52 -30.64
CA PRO A 242 -2.71 27.49 -31.71
C PRO A 242 -1.64 28.58 -31.57
N GLY A 243 -2.03 29.81 -31.19
CA GLY A 243 -1.09 30.91 -30.98
C GLY A 243 -0.09 30.64 -29.86
N ILE A 244 -0.51 30.00 -28.75
CA ILE A 244 0.38 29.60 -27.67
C ILE A 244 1.28 28.44 -28.11
N LEU A 245 0.71 27.38 -28.70
CA LEU A 245 1.45 26.18 -29.11
C LEU A 245 2.50 26.50 -30.18
N GLU A 246 2.22 27.43 -31.10
CA GLU A 246 3.20 27.90 -32.08
C GLU A 246 4.44 28.50 -31.39
N GLN A 247 4.24 29.31 -30.34
CA GLN A 247 5.36 29.88 -29.59
C GLN A 247 6.11 28.83 -28.76
N VAL A 248 5.42 27.82 -28.24
CA VAL A 248 6.04 26.72 -27.48
C VAL A 248 6.89 25.85 -28.40
N VAL A 249 6.38 25.44 -29.56
CA VAL A 249 7.14 24.58 -30.49
C VAL A 249 8.30 25.36 -31.14
N SER A 250 8.10 26.63 -31.47
CA SER A 250 9.15 27.44 -32.11
C SER A 250 10.27 27.90 -31.19
N CYS A 251 10.07 27.92 -29.86
CA CYS A 251 11.08 28.46 -28.95
C CYS A 251 12.32 27.57 -28.79
N ARG A 252 12.21 26.26 -29.03
CA ARG A 252 13.29 25.26 -28.95
C ARG A 252 14.17 25.42 -27.70
N ASP A 253 13.51 25.57 -26.55
CA ASP A 253 14.17 25.63 -25.25
C ASP A 253 13.39 24.77 -24.25
N ALA A 254 14.07 23.76 -23.70
CA ALA A 254 13.45 22.76 -22.82
C ALA A 254 12.76 23.35 -21.59
N ILE A 255 13.40 24.27 -20.86
CA ILE A 255 12.83 24.89 -19.64
C ILE A 255 11.55 25.67 -19.98
N ALA A 256 11.57 26.39 -21.10
CA ALA A 256 10.42 27.15 -21.54
C ALA A 256 9.26 26.25 -21.98
N GLN A 257 9.55 25.22 -22.76
CA GLN A 257 8.54 24.28 -23.23
C GLN A 257 7.88 23.52 -22.08
N GLU A 258 8.66 23.03 -21.12
CA GLU A 258 8.15 22.30 -19.96
C GLU A 258 7.18 23.17 -19.15
N TYR A 259 7.63 24.35 -18.73
CA TYR A 259 6.82 25.25 -17.93
C TYR A 259 5.56 25.75 -18.66
N LEU A 260 5.68 26.12 -19.94
CA LEU A 260 4.54 26.68 -20.68
C LEU A 260 3.46 25.63 -20.93
N MET A 261 3.84 24.39 -21.24
CA MET A 261 2.89 23.30 -21.41
C MET A 261 2.16 22.97 -20.10
N GLU A 262 2.87 22.91 -18.97
CA GLU A 262 2.24 22.76 -17.65
C GLU A 262 1.34 23.95 -17.30
N CYS A 263 1.76 25.17 -17.64
CA CYS A 263 0.98 26.38 -17.38
C CYS A 263 -0.33 26.38 -18.18
N ILE A 264 -0.33 25.94 -19.44
CA ILE A 264 -1.57 25.74 -20.22
C ILE A 264 -2.49 24.77 -19.49
N ILE A 265 -1.94 23.62 -19.04
CA ILE A 265 -2.70 22.61 -18.31
C ILE A 265 -3.28 23.18 -17.04
N GLN A 266 -2.57 24.02 -16.28
CA GLN A 266 -3.02 24.57 -14.98
C GLN A 266 -4.00 25.74 -15.11
N VAL A 267 -3.84 26.59 -16.11
CA VAL A 267 -4.51 27.90 -16.17
C VAL A 267 -5.86 27.84 -16.87
N PHE A 268 -5.99 27.02 -17.91
CA PHE A 268 -7.24 26.89 -18.67
C PHE A 268 -8.18 25.85 -18.05
N PRO A 269 -9.50 25.99 -18.23
CA PRO A 269 -10.50 25.08 -17.68
C PRO A 269 -10.48 23.69 -18.36
N ASP A 270 -11.01 22.68 -17.66
CA ASP A 270 -10.99 21.28 -18.07
C ASP A 270 -11.82 21.01 -19.34
N GLU A 271 -12.92 21.74 -19.53
CA GLU A 271 -13.78 21.64 -20.71
C GLU A 271 -13.03 21.98 -22.00
N PHE A 272 -12.06 22.90 -21.93
CA PHE A 272 -11.23 23.27 -23.07
C PHE A 272 -10.27 22.13 -23.39
N HIS A 273 -9.60 21.58 -22.37
CA HIS A 273 -8.66 20.48 -22.53
C HIS A 273 -9.31 19.26 -23.18
N LEU A 274 -10.52 18.86 -22.75
CA LEU A 274 -11.25 17.70 -23.29
C LEU A 274 -11.42 17.76 -24.82
N GLN A 275 -11.65 18.95 -25.37
CA GLN A 275 -11.89 19.15 -26.80
C GLN A 275 -10.61 19.49 -27.58
N THR A 276 -9.49 19.70 -26.90
CA THR A 276 -8.19 20.05 -27.52
C THR A 276 -7.07 19.06 -27.20
N LEU A 277 -7.40 17.84 -26.75
CA LEU A 277 -6.41 16.81 -26.44
C LEU A 277 -5.54 16.46 -27.65
N ASP A 278 -6.14 16.25 -28.81
CA ASP A 278 -5.40 15.89 -30.02
C ASP A 278 -4.37 16.95 -30.45
N PRO A 279 -4.73 18.24 -30.62
CA PRO A 279 -3.75 19.30 -30.88
C PRO A 279 -2.66 19.39 -29.80
N PHE A 280 -3.04 19.34 -28.53
CA PHE A 280 -2.11 19.48 -27.42
C PHE A 280 -1.09 18.33 -27.36
N LEU A 281 -1.55 17.08 -27.45
CA LEU A 281 -0.68 15.89 -27.40
C LEU A 281 0.19 15.75 -28.66
N LYS A 282 -0.31 16.17 -29.83
CA LYS A 282 0.53 16.27 -31.05
C LYS A 282 1.65 17.28 -30.87
N SER A 283 1.40 18.41 -30.20
CA SER A 283 2.46 19.37 -29.86
C SER A 283 3.45 18.82 -28.84
N CYS A 284 3.02 17.98 -27.89
CA CYS A 284 3.94 17.27 -26.97
C CYS A 284 4.98 16.41 -27.71
N ALA A 285 4.61 15.79 -28.84
CA ALA A 285 5.53 15.01 -29.67
C ALA A 285 6.57 15.87 -30.42
N GLN A 286 6.33 17.18 -30.58
CA GLN A 286 7.21 18.12 -31.27
C GLN A 286 8.17 18.87 -30.34
N LEU A 287 8.11 18.61 -29.02
CA LEU A 287 8.95 19.26 -28.02
C LEU A 287 10.41 18.79 -28.10
N GLU A 288 11.32 19.64 -27.66
CA GLU A 288 12.76 19.37 -27.62
C GLU A 288 13.07 18.19 -26.70
N VAL A 289 14.09 17.37 -27.03
CA VAL A 289 14.44 16.12 -26.32
C VAL A 289 14.66 16.34 -24.81
N GLY A 290 15.19 17.51 -24.42
CA GLY A 290 15.44 17.85 -23.01
C GLY A 290 14.18 18.07 -22.14
N VAL A 291 12.98 18.12 -22.73
CA VAL A 291 11.73 18.33 -22.00
C VAL A 291 11.25 17.04 -21.33
N ASN A 292 10.86 17.13 -20.06
CA ASN A 292 10.21 16.05 -19.34
C ASN A 292 8.72 15.92 -19.73
N VAL A 293 8.47 15.32 -20.90
CA VAL A 293 7.10 15.12 -21.44
C VAL A 293 6.26 14.19 -20.57
N LYS A 294 6.89 13.30 -19.79
CA LYS A 294 6.18 12.44 -18.84
C LYS A 294 5.38 13.28 -17.85
N ASN A 295 6.00 14.24 -17.18
CA ASN A 295 5.34 15.05 -16.16
C ASN A 295 4.15 15.84 -16.75
N ILE A 296 4.31 16.41 -17.94
CA ILE A 296 3.25 17.14 -18.65
C ILE A 296 2.03 16.25 -18.89
N ILE A 297 2.23 15.05 -19.44
CA ILE A 297 1.12 14.13 -19.74
C ILE A 297 0.47 13.61 -18.44
N ILE A 298 1.27 13.27 -17.42
CA ILE A 298 0.74 12.83 -16.11
C ILE A 298 -0.09 13.93 -15.48
N CYS A 299 0.37 15.18 -15.47
CA CYS A 299 -0.38 16.32 -14.94
C CYS A 299 -1.72 16.51 -15.66
N LEU A 300 -1.75 16.36 -16.99
CA LEU A 300 -3.00 16.45 -17.75
C LEU A 300 -3.96 15.30 -17.39
N ILE A 301 -3.46 14.07 -17.34
CA ILE A 301 -4.24 12.88 -16.97
C ILE A 301 -4.82 13.03 -15.56
N ASP A 302 -3.99 13.38 -14.57
CA ASP A 302 -4.43 13.50 -13.17
C ASP A 302 -5.45 14.61 -13.00
N ARG A 303 -5.29 15.72 -13.74
CA ARG A 303 -6.25 16.82 -13.73
C ARG A 303 -7.61 16.37 -14.26
N LEU A 304 -7.64 15.69 -15.41
CA LEU A 304 -8.88 15.17 -16.00
C LEU A 304 -9.52 14.06 -15.16
N ALA A 305 -8.71 13.17 -14.57
CA ALA A 305 -9.20 12.14 -13.66
C ALA A 305 -9.85 12.76 -12.41
N THR A 306 -9.23 13.82 -11.86
CA THR A 306 -9.78 14.57 -10.72
C THR A 306 -11.05 15.32 -11.10
N TYR A 307 -11.13 15.87 -12.31
CA TYR A 307 -12.34 16.53 -12.83
C TYR A 307 -13.53 15.56 -12.88
N ASN A 308 -13.32 14.34 -13.38
CA ASN A 308 -14.36 13.31 -13.40
C ASN A 308 -14.86 12.96 -11.99
N GLN A 309 -13.95 12.85 -11.01
CA GLN A 309 -14.29 12.53 -9.62
C GLN A 309 -15.02 13.68 -8.90
N ARG A 310 -14.66 14.95 -9.16
CA ARG A 310 -15.27 16.11 -8.49
C ARG A 310 -16.65 16.46 -9.01
N SER A 311 -16.87 16.30 -10.30
CA SER A 311 -18.12 16.71 -10.92
C SER A 311 -19.20 15.63 -10.84
N GLY A 312 -18.81 14.35 -10.71
CA GLY A 312 -19.72 13.21 -10.61
C GLY A 312 -20.70 13.39 -9.45
N LYS A 313 -21.92 13.84 -9.76
CA LYS A 313 -22.99 13.94 -8.76
C LYS A 313 -23.30 12.54 -8.26
N THR A 314 -23.13 12.31 -6.96
CA THR A 314 -23.59 11.09 -6.28
C THR A 314 -25.13 11.05 -6.30
N SER A 315 -25.70 10.55 -7.40
CA SER A 315 -27.13 10.28 -7.52
C SER A 315 -27.32 8.77 -7.68
N GLY A 316 -27.25 8.03 -6.58
CA GLY A 316 -27.71 6.64 -6.45
C GLY A 316 -27.18 5.60 -7.46
N THR A 317 -26.34 4.66 -6.98
CA THR A 317 -25.97 3.38 -7.63
C THR A 317 -25.39 3.37 -9.06
N HIS A 318 -25.44 4.47 -9.82
CA HIS A 318 -24.75 4.63 -11.09
C HIS A 318 -23.97 5.95 -11.09
N ILE A 319 -22.66 5.86 -11.33
CA ILE A 319 -21.79 7.01 -11.55
C ILE A 319 -22.05 7.46 -12.99
N GLU A 320 -22.91 8.46 -13.21
CA GLU A 320 -22.95 9.13 -14.52
C GLU A 320 -21.61 9.85 -14.73
N SER A 321 -20.75 9.26 -15.57
CA SER A 321 -19.53 9.91 -16.04
C SER A 321 -19.92 11.18 -16.80
N ILE A 322 -19.45 12.33 -16.32
CA ILE A 322 -19.77 13.64 -16.93
C ILE A 322 -18.98 13.88 -18.21
N ILE A 323 -17.85 13.18 -18.35
CA ILE A 323 -17.17 13.10 -19.63
C ILE A 323 -18.14 12.44 -20.62
N PRO A 324 -18.54 13.13 -21.70
CA PRO A 324 -19.45 12.57 -22.67
C PRO A 324 -18.88 11.24 -23.19
N PRO A 325 -19.70 10.17 -23.31
CA PRO A 325 -19.24 8.89 -23.85
C PRO A 325 -18.72 9.00 -25.31
N GLU A 326 -19.03 10.12 -25.98
CA GLU A 326 -18.51 10.50 -27.29
C GLU A 326 -16.99 10.79 -27.28
N VAL A 327 -16.44 11.24 -26.16
CA VAL A 327 -15.00 11.51 -26.01
C VAL A 327 -14.33 10.27 -25.43
N GLN A 328 -13.84 9.39 -26.31
CA GLN A 328 -13.07 8.20 -25.93
C GLN A 328 -11.67 8.58 -25.41
N LEU A 329 -11.60 9.20 -24.23
CA LEU A 329 -10.34 9.69 -23.64
C LEU A 329 -9.26 8.63 -23.61
N PHE A 330 -9.62 7.41 -23.20
CA PHE A 330 -8.66 6.31 -23.09
C PHE A 330 -8.02 6.00 -24.45
N ASP A 331 -8.81 5.91 -25.52
CA ASP A 331 -8.29 5.58 -26.85
C ASP A 331 -7.46 6.72 -27.43
N VAL A 332 -7.87 7.99 -27.21
CA VAL A 332 -7.08 9.17 -27.62
C VAL A 332 -5.74 9.19 -26.89
N PHE A 333 -5.73 9.08 -25.56
CA PHE A 333 -4.50 9.07 -24.78
C PHE A 333 -3.63 7.86 -25.11
N SER A 334 -4.21 6.66 -25.27
CA SER A 334 -3.47 5.45 -25.64
C SER A 334 -2.78 5.61 -27.00
N ALA A 335 -3.48 6.11 -28.01
CA ALA A 335 -2.93 6.35 -29.35
C ALA A 335 -1.85 7.44 -29.34
N GLN A 336 -2.10 8.56 -28.65
CA GLN A 336 -1.15 9.68 -28.64
C GLN A 336 0.07 9.42 -27.76
N VAL A 337 -0.07 8.75 -26.61
CA VAL A 337 1.08 8.30 -25.80
C VAL A 337 1.96 7.34 -26.60
N ALA A 338 1.36 6.39 -27.33
CA ALA A 338 2.11 5.51 -28.22
C ALA A 338 2.86 6.29 -29.31
N ASN A 339 2.23 7.33 -29.90
CA ASN A 339 2.87 8.21 -30.88
C ASN A 339 4.03 9.02 -30.29
N VAL A 340 3.88 9.56 -29.08
CA VAL A 340 4.94 10.28 -28.36
C VAL A 340 6.13 9.36 -28.09
N VAL A 341 5.89 8.13 -27.63
CA VAL A 341 6.93 7.13 -27.38
C VAL A 341 7.64 6.71 -28.68
N GLN A 342 6.91 6.59 -29.80
CA GLN A 342 7.52 6.27 -31.11
C GLN A 342 8.37 7.42 -31.67
N THR A 343 7.94 8.67 -31.44
CA THR A 343 8.63 9.85 -31.96
C THR A 343 9.91 10.17 -31.17
N ARG A 344 9.93 9.87 -29.86
CA ARG A 344 11.07 10.17 -28.98
C ARG A 344 11.93 8.92 -28.74
N THR A 345 13.07 8.84 -29.43
CA THR A 345 14.00 7.70 -29.34
C THR A 345 14.81 7.64 -28.05
N ASP A 346 14.96 8.75 -27.33
CA ASP A 346 15.79 8.87 -26.11
C ASP A 346 15.00 8.78 -24.79
N MET A 347 13.72 8.35 -24.83
CA MET A 347 12.92 8.25 -23.60
C MET A 347 13.34 7.03 -22.74
N PRO A 348 13.67 7.23 -21.45
CA PRO A 348 13.91 6.13 -20.54
C PRO A 348 12.71 5.18 -20.43
N LEU A 349 13.01 3.91 -20.18
CA LEU A 349 11.97 2.88 -20.01
C LEU A 349 11.06 3.11 -18.82
N GLU A 350 11.65 3.58 -17.72
CA GLU A 350 10.92 4.01 -16.52
C GLU A 350 9.85 5.05 -16.86
N ASP A 351 10.18 6.03 -17.72
CA ASP A 351 9.24 7.08 -18.10
C ASP A 351 8.10 6.55 -18.97
N THR A 352 8.42 5.63 -19.89
CA THR A 352 7.41 4.96 -20.72
C THR A 352 6.43 4.17 -19.87
N ILE A 353 6.91 3.48 -18.83
CA ILE A 353 6.07 2.69 -17.92
C ILE A 353 5.29 3.61 -16.98
N SER A 354 5.88 4.69 -16.47
CA SER A 354 5.14 5.69 -15.69
C SER A 354 3.96 6.28 -16.46
N LEU A 355 4.10 6.48 -17.79
CA LEU A 355 2.98 6.86 -18.65
C LEU A 355 1.91 5.75 -18.72
N GLN A 356 2.29 4.48 -18.79
CA GLN A 356 1.33 3.37 -18.71
C GLN A 356 0.62 3.32 -17.35
N VAL A 357 1.31 3.61 -16.26
CA VAL A 357 0.68 3.71 -14.93
C VAL A 357 -0.33 4.86 -14.88
N ALA A 358 -0.02 6.00 -15.50
CA ALA A 358 -0.98 7.10 -15.60
C ALA A 358 -2.20 6.72 -16.46
N LEU A 359 -2.01 6.01 -17.59
CA LEU A 359 -3.10 5.48 -18.40
C LEU A 359 -3.96 4.46 -17.64
N LEU A 360 -3.34 3.61 -16.83
CA LEU A 360 -4.04 2.66 -15.95
C LEU A 360 -4.90 3.40 -14.92
N SER A 361 -4.31 4.39 -14.23
CA SER A 361 -5.00 5.25 -13.26
C SER A 361 -6.16 6.01 -13.92
N LEU A 362 -5.99 6.50 -15.16
CA LEU A 362 -7.06 7.12 -15.93
C LEU A 362 -8.18 6.13 -16.22
N ALA A 363 -7.86 4.94 -16.73
CA ALA A 363 -8.85 3.91 -17.06
C ALA A 363 -9.66 3.52 -15.82
N GLN A 364 -9.01 3.32 -14.68
CA GLN A 364 -9.66 2.99 -13.42
C GLN A 364 -10.53 4.12 -12.87
N LYS A 365 -10.03 5.36 -12.83
CA LYS A 365 -10.75 6.51 -12.25
C LYS A 365 -11.89 7.02 -13.13
N VAL A 366 -11.77 6.84 -14.45
CA VAL A 366 -12.77 7.33 -15.41
C VAL A 366 -13.75 6.24 -15.82
N TYR A 367 -13.28 5.00 -16.00
CA TYR A 367 -14.09 3.86 -16.45
C TYR A 367 -13.96 2.63 -15.53
N PRO A 368 -14.44 2.69 -14.27
CA PRO A 368 -14.33 1.57 -13.32
C PRO A 368 -14.89 0.24 -13.80
N GLU A 369 -15.97 0.28 -14.60
CA GLU A 369 -16.68 -0.92 -15.06
C GLU A 369 -15.97 -1.63 -16.23
N ARG A 370 -15.07 -0.94 -16.95
CA ARG A 370 -14.45 -1.45 -18.18
C ARG A 370 -13.08 -2.07 -17.91
N VAL A 371 -13.11 -3.32 -17.47
CA VAL A 371 -11.91 -4.15 -17.25
C VAL A 371 -11.06 -4.30 -18.52
N ASP A 372 -11.70 -4.27 -19.71
CA ASP A 372 -11.01 -4.36 -21.01
C ASP A 372 -9.91 -3.31 -21.20
N TYR A 373 -10.13 -2.07 -20.71
CA TYR A 373 -9.16 -1.00 -20.88
C TYR A 373 -7.91 -1.22 -20.01
N VAL A 374 -8.11 -1.72 -18.79
CA VAL A 374 -7.01 -2.13 -17.90
C VAL A 374 -6.22 -3.25 -18.55
N ASP A 375 -6.88 -4.28 -19.09
CA ASP A 375 -6.21 -5.38 -19.78
C ASP A 375 -5.46 -4.91 -21.05
N LYS A 376 -6.03 -3.94 -21.79
CA LYS A 376 -5.36 -3.32 -22.95
C LYS A 376 -4.09 -2.54 -22.56
N VAL A 377 -4.07 -1.84 -21.42
CA VAL A 377 -2.85 -1.19 -20.89
C VAL A 377 -1.79 -2.24 -20.52
N LEU A 378 -2.20 -3.30 -19.82
CA LEU A 378 -1.31 -4.40 -19.45
C LEU A 378 -0.71 -5.06 -20.70
N GLY A 379 -1.54 -5.42 -21.68
CA GLY A 379 -1.10 -5.99 -22.95
C GLY A 379 -0.16 -5.06 -23.74
N THR A 380 -0.45 -3.76 -23.76
CA THR A 380 0.45 -2.76 -24.40
C THR A 380 1.79 -2.69 -23.67
N THR A 381 1.79 -2.76 -22.34
CA THR A 381 3.00 -2.79 -21.51
C THR A 381 3.83 -4.04 -21.80
N THR A 382 3.20 -5.21 -21.91
CA THR A 382 3.86 -6.47 -22.29
C THR A 382 4.51 -6.36 -23.67
N GLN A 383 3.81 -5.80 -24.66
CA GLN A 383 4.34 -5.57 -26.00
C GLN A 383 5.53 -4.60 -26.01
N ILE A 384 5.50 -3.54 -25.18
CA ILE A 384 6.63 -2.61 -25.04
C ILE A 384 7.86 -3.34 -24.50
N LEU A 385 7.70 -4.17 -23.47
CA LEU A 385 8.80 -4.95 -22.89
C LEU A 385 9.37 -5.98 -23.88
N GLU A 386 8.51 -6.61 -24.68
CA GLU A 386 8.93 -7.56 -25.73
C GLU A 386 9.72 -6.90 -26.85
N ARG A 387 9.29 -5.72 -27.33
CA ARG A 387 10.02 -4.98 -28.36
C ARG A 387 11.43 -4.61 -27.94
N LEU A 388 11.67 -4.48 -26.63
CA LEU A 388 12.95 -4.09 -26.07
C LEU A 388 13.76 -5.29 -25.56
N ASN A 389 13.31 -6.52 -25.86
CA ASN A 389 13.96 -7.79 -25.46
C ASN A 389 14.24 -7.91 -23.96
N MET A 390 13.41 -7.28 -23.12
CA MET A 390 13.52 -7.41 -21.66
C MET A 390 12.74 -8.64 -21.18
N HIS A 391 13.44 -9.76 -21.08
CA HIS A 391 12.87 -11.03 -20.62
C HIS A 391 13.00 -11.26 -19.10
N TYR A 392 13.95 -10.59 -18.44
CA TYR A 392 14.19 -10.73 -17.00
C TYR A 392 14.43 -9.37 -16.33
N ILE A 393 13.54 -8.99 -15.40
CA ILE A 393 13.57 -7.70 -14.72
C ILE A 393 14.01 -7.90 -13.26
N SER A 394 15.25 -7.53 -12.97
CA SER A 394 15.82 -7.56 -11.61
C SER A 394 15.17 -6.51 -10.69
N HIS A 395 15.00 -6.82 -9.40
CA HIS A 395 14.47 -5.93 -8.36
C HIS A 395 15.24 -4.62 -8.19
N MET A 396 16.53 -4.58 -8.56
CA MET A 396 17.37 -3.37 -8.44
C MET A 396 17.10 -2.32 -9.53
N LEU A 397 16.35 -2.66 -10.58
CA LEU A 397 16.06 -1.75 -11.69
C LEU A 397 14.89 -0.82 -11.32
N SER A 398 14.99 0.47 -11.65
CA SER A 398 13.90 1.45 -11.49
C SER A 398 12.64 1.04 -12.27
N VAL A 399 12.83 0.38 -13.41
CA VAL A 399 11.79 -0.27 -14.22
C VAL A 399 10.93 -1.23 -13.40
N ASN A 400 11.53 -2.00 -12.48
CA ASN A 400 10.81 -2.93 -11.62
C ASN A 400 9.91 -2.18 -10.63
N GLN A 401 10.39 -1.07 -10.05
CA GLN A 401 9.60 -0.27 -9.10
C GLN A 401 8.33 0.28 -9.77
N GLU A 402 8.45 0.79 -11.00
CA GLU A 402 7.30 1.30 -11.75
C GLU A 402 6.34 0.20 -12.22
N LEU A 403 6.85 -0.96 -12.66
CA LEU A 403 5.97 -2.10 -13.01
C LEU A 403 5.29 -2.70 -11.78
N SER A 404 5.99 -2.79 -10.65
CA SER A 404 5.42 -3.21 -9.37
C SER A 404 4.34 -2.23 -8.92
N ARG A 405 4.56 -0.92 -9.10
CA ARG A 405 3.54 0.11 -8.86
C ARG A 405 2.32 -0.06 -9.77
N LEU A 406 2.54 -0.36 -11.05
CA LEU A 406 1.47 -0.65 -12.01
C LEU A 406 0.58 -1.80 -11.51
N LEU A 407 1.18 -2.94 -11.15
CA LEU A 407 0.45 -4.11 -10.68
C LEU A 407 -0.24 -3.89 -9.33
N ARG A 408 0.40 -3.17 -8.40
CA ARG A 408 -0.21 -2.81 -7.10
C ARG A 408 -1.46 -1.96 -7.28
N ILE A 409 -1.43 -0.99 -8.19
CA ILE A 409 -2.60 -0.15 -8.50
C ILE A 409 -3.77 -1.00 -9.04
N CYS A 410 -3.51 -2.07 -9.80
CA CYS A 410 -4.56 -3.03 -10.18
C CYS A 410 -5.15 -3.73 -8.96
N ILE A 411 -4.31 -4.17 -8.03
CA ILE A 411 -4.72 -4.89 -6.81
C ILE A 411 -5.57 -3.98 -5.90
N ASP A 412 -5.08 -2.78 -5.62
CA ASP A 412 -5.73 -1.82 -4.71
C ASP A 412 -7.06 -1.28 -5.25
N PHE A 413 -7.21 -1.18 -6.57
CA PHE A 413 -8.42 -0.63 -7.16
C PHE A 413 -9.58 -1.62 -7.11
N TYR A 414 -9.33 -2.87 -7.51
CA TYR A 414 -10.41 -3.85 -7.62
C TYR A 414 -10.78 -4.46 -6.27
N ASN A 415 -9.82 -4.65 -5.35
CA ASN A 415 -9.95 -5.32 -4.03
C ASN A 415 -10.47 -6.77 -4.08
N ASN A 416 -11.15 -7.17 -5.15
CA ASN A 416 -11.59 -8.51 -5.44
C ASN A 416 -10.60 -9.18 -6.41
N VAL A 417 -9.91 -10.20 -5.94
CA VAL A 417 -8.92 -10.92 -6.75
C VAL A 417 -9.54 -11.68 -7.91
N LEU A 418 -10.84 -12.00 -7.86
CA LEU A 418 -11.53 -12.68 -8.96
C LEU A 418 -11.56 -11.84 -10.24
N THR A 419 -11.65 -10.51 -10.14
CA THR A 419 -11.57 -9.63 -11.32
C THR A 419 -10.14 -9.48 -11.83
N ILE A 420 -9.14 -9.59 -10.95
CA ILE A 420 -7.73 -9.57 -11.33
C ILE A 420 -7.37 -10.83 -12.13
N ILE A 421 -7.89 -11.99 -11.74
CA ILE A 421 -7.68 -13.26 -12.48
C ILE A 421 -8.28 -13.19 -13.89
N GLN A 422 -9.35 -12.43 -14.08
CA GLN A 422 -9.96 -12.25 -15.41
C GLN A 422 -9.07 -11.43 -16.38
N LEU A 423 -8.02 -10.76 -15.88
CA LEU A 423 -7.06 -10.02 -16.70
C LEU A 423 -6.08 -10.98 -17.37
N ASN A 424 -6.29 -11.24 -18.66
CA ASN A 424 -5.47 -12.17 -19.44
C ASN A 424 -3.98 -11.78 -19.47
N ASN A 425 -3.67 -10.47 -19.44
CA ASN A 425 -2.29 -9.98 -19.55
C ASN A 425 -1.60 -9.75 -18.19
N PHE A 426 -2.26 -10.02 -17.07
CA PHE A 426 -1.67 -9.85 -15.73
C PHE A 426 -0.59 -10.90 -15.43
N CYS A 427 -0.91 -12.20 -15.59
CA CYS A 427 0.02 -13.29 -15.32
C CYS A 427 1.29 -13.24 -16.22
N PRO A 428 1.17 -13.02 -17.55
CA PRO A 428 2.35 -12.89 -18.42
C PRO A 428 3.30 -11.74 -18.01
N LEU A 429 2.76 -10.66 -17.44
CA LEU A 429 3.59 -9.56 -16.95
C LEU A 429 4.31 -9.95 -15.66
N LEU A 430 3.61 -10.65 -14.75
CA LEU A 430 4.18 -11.15 -13.50
C LEU A 430 5.35 -12.12 -13.76
N ASP A 431 5.25 -12.97 -14.78
CA ASP A 431 6.30 -13.94 -15.13
C ASP A 431 7.64 -13.31 -15.57
N LYS A 432 7.64 -12.03 -15.98
CA LYS A 432 8.88 -11.32 -16.40
C LYS A 432 9.71 -10.78 -15.23
N PHE A 433 9.15 -10.77 -14.02
CA PHE A 433 9.83 -10.29 -12.81
C PHE A 433 10.76 -11.36 -12.22
N ASP A 434 11.77 -10.90 -11.49
CA ASP A 434 12.58 -11.78 -10.66
C ASP A 434 11.79 -12.42 -9.51
N HIS A 435 12.34 -13.49 -8.94
CA HIS A 435 11.67 -14.23 -7.86
C HIS A 435 11.34 -13.34 -6.66
N THR A 436 12.26 -12.46 -6.26
CA THR A 436 12.07 -11.55 -5.12
C THR A 436 10.88 -10.62 -5.32
N SER A 437 10.76 -9.96 -6.47
CA SER A 437 9.65 -9.03 -6.73
C SER A 437 8.32 -9.78 -6.87
N ARG A 438 8.33 -10.96 -7.51
CA ARG A 438 7.14 -11.82 -7.59
C ARG A 438 6.68 -12.27 -6.20
N LYS A 439 7.61 -12.62 -5.31
CA LYS A 439 7.31 -12.96 -3.90
C LYS A 439 6.66 -11.79 -3.16
N THR A 440 7.22 -10.59 -3.26
CA THR A 440 6.67 -9.38 -2.61
C THR A 440 5.29 -8.99 -3.15
N LEU A 441 5.08 -9.08 -4.47
CA LEU A 441 3.77 -8.81 -5.09
C LEU A 441 2.73 -9.88 -4.72
N ALA A 442 3.13 -11.15 -4.68
CA ALA A 442 2.26 -12.24 -4.23
C ALA A 442 1.87 -12.06 -2.76
N LEU A 443 2.81 -11.63 -1.90
CA LEU A 443 2.51 -11.37 -0.48
C LEU A 443 1.50 -10.23 -0.34
N TYR A 444 1.71 -9.15 -1.09
CA TYR A 444 0.79 -8.01 -1.14
C TYR A 444 -0.62 -8.43 -1.60
N LEU A 445 -0.70 -9.27 -2.64
CA LEU A 445 -1.96 -9.81 -3.14
C LEU A 445 -2.68 -10.63 -2.04
N VAL A 446 -1.97 -11.52 -1.35
CA VAL A 446 -2.59 -12.35 -0.29
C VAL A 446 -3.02 -11.50 0.90
N MET A 447 -2.24 -10.50 1.29
CA MET A 447 -2.64 -9.56 2.35
C MET A 447 -3.91 -8.79 1.97
N ASN A 448 -4.01 -8.30 0.73
CA ASN A 448 -5.22 -7.65 0.23
C ASN A 448 -6.43 -8.60 0.28
N ILE A 449 -6.28 -9.87 -0.14
CA ILE A 449 -7.34 -10.89 -0.02
C ILE A 449 -7.80 -11.07 1.43
N LEU A 450 -6.84 -11.10 2.37
CA LEU A 450 -7.13 -11.26 3.80
C LEU A 450 -7.82 -10.03 4.40
N GLU A 451 -7.43 -8.82 4.00
CA GLU A 451 -8.02 -7.57 4.49
C GLU A 451 -9.47 -7.40 4.05
N TYR A 452 -9.79 -7.79 2.81
CA TYR A 452 -11.16 -7.72 2.27
C TYR A 452 -11.98 -9.01 2.44
N GLU A 453 -11.41 -10.05 3.05
CA GLU A 453 -12.02 -11.37 3.26
C GLU A 453 -12.67 -11.95 1.98
N THR A 454 -11.99 -11.80 0.84
CA THR A 454 -12.53 -12.26 -0.45
C THR A 454 -12.59 -13.79 -0.48
N LEU A 455 -13.80 -14.34 -0.66
CA LEU A 455 -14.02 -15.79 -0.75
C LEU A 455 -13.69 -16.32 -2.14
N ILE A 456 -13.06 -17.49 -2.20
CA ILE A 456 -12.76 -18.21 -3.44
C ILE A 456 -13.66 -19.45 -3.53
N PRO A 457 -14.76 -19.40 -4.31
CA PRO A 457 -15.79 -20.43 -4.31
C PRO A 457 -15.55 -21.60 -5.26
N THR A 458 -14.67 -21.47 -6.27
CA THR A 458 -14.45 -22.51 -7.29
C THR A 458 -13.02 -23.05 -7.32
N ALA A 459 -12.87 -24.27 -7.83
CA ALA A 459 -11.57 -24.93 -7.95
C ALA A 459 -10.66 -24.27 -9.01
N ASP A 460 -11.26 -23.73 -10.09
CA ASP A 460 -10.52 -23.08 -11.18
C ASP A 460 -9.96 -21.72 -10.72
N GLU A 461 -10.75 -20.95 -9.97
CA GLU A 461 -10.28 -19.71 -9.34
C GLU A 461 -9.20 -19.99 -8.30
N ALA A 462 -9.35 -21.04 -7.49
CA ALA A 462 -8.33 -21.47 -6.54
C ALA A 462 -7.02 -21.86 -7.24
N ASP A 463 -7.08 -22.62 -8.35
CA ASP A 463 -5.90 -22.96 -9.15
C ASP A 463 -5.21 -21.71 -9.69
N ALA A 464 -5.98 -20.76 -10.23
CA ALA A 464 -5.46 -19.51 -10.76
C ALA A 464 -4.77 -18.64 -9.70
N VAL A 465 -5.39 -18.46 -8.52
CA VAL A 465 -4.76 -17.71 -7.41
C VAL A 465 -3.50 -18.42 -6.91
N LEU A 466 -3.53 -19.74 -6.76
CA LEU A 466 -2.37 -20.51 -6.32
C LEU A 466 -1.21 -20.45 -7.33
N ASN A 467 -1.51 -20.41 -8.64
CA ASN A 467 -0.52 -20.18 -9.67
C ASN A 467 0.10 -18.78 -9.56
N LEU A 468 -0.70 -17.73 -9.28
CA LEU A 468 -0.21 -16.37 -9.05
C LEU A 468 0.74 -16.27 -7.85
N ILE A 469 0.46 -17.02 -6.78
CA ILE A 469 1.26 -17.02 -5.56
C ILE A 469 2.32 -18.14 -5.52
N THR A 470 2.64 -18.75 -6.67
CA THR A 470 3.68 -19.80 -6.78
C THR A 470 5.01 -19.41 -6.10
N PRO A 471 5.55 -18.18 -6.18
CA PRO A 471 6.79 -17.81 -5.48
C PRO A 471 6.69 -17.92 -3.94
N LEU A 472 5.50 -17.74 -3.37
CA LEU A 472 5.23 -17.94 -1.94
C LEU A 472 5.02 -19.41 -1.57
N ILE A 473 4.73 -20.26 -2.55
CA ILE A 473 4.45 -21.67 -2.34
C ILE A 473 5.66 -22.55 -2.63
N LYS A 474 6.40 -22.32 -3.72
CA LYS A 474 7.53 -23.14 -4.16
C LYS A 474 8.85 -22.43 -3.91
N ASP A 475 9.86 -23.21 -3.54
CA ASP A 475 11.24 -22.73 -3.53
C ASP A 475 11.75 -22.64 -4.98
N ASP A 476 12.57 -21.64 -5.25
CA ASP A 476 13.18 -21.47 -6.57
C ASP A 476 14.34 -22.44 -6.74
N GLU A 477 14.25 -23.36 -7.71
CA GLU A 477 15.27 -24.36 -8.00
C GLU A 477 16.62 -23.72 -8.41
N GLU A 478 16.60 -22.49 -8.95
CA GLU A 478 17.83 -21.77 -9.34
C GLU A 478 18.57 -21.14 -8.15
N LEU A 479 17.85 -20.69 -7.11
CA LEU A 479 18.46 -20.17 -5.87
C LEU A 479 18.91 -21.31 -4.95
N ALA A 480 18.25 -22.46 -4.95
CA ALA A 480 18.63 -23.60 -4.13
C ALA A 480 20.03 -24.16 -4.47
N ASN A 481 20.55 -23.93 -5.68
CA ASN A 481 21.88 -24.34 -6.11
C ASN A 481 22.99 -23.34 -5.74
N ARG A 482 22.64 -22.10 -5.37
CA ARG A 482 23.57 -21.14 -4.77
C ARG A 482 23.37 -21.25 -3.27
N ASN A 483 24.27 -21.92 -2.57
CA ASN A 483 24.23 -22.14 -1.11
C ASN A 483 24.23 -20.85 -0.24
N ASP A 484 23.81 -19.71 -0.77
CA ASP A 484 23.72 -18.39 -0.16
C ASP A 484 22.25 -17.99 0.11
N VAL A 485 21.40 -18.94 0.51
CA VAL A 485 20.17 -18.55 1.22
C VAL A 485 20.60 -18.34 2.67
N GLU A 486 21.08 -17.13 2.98
CA GLU A 486 20.74 -16.53 4.26
C GLU A 486 19.22 -16.60 4.31
N ILE A 487 18.70 -17.61 5.01
CA ILE A 487 17.29 -17.67 5.38
C ILE A 487 17.11 -16.35 6.11
N GLY A 488 16.47 -15.37 5.46
CA GLY A 488 16.03 -14.16 6.14
C GLY A 488 15.33 -14.54 7.43
N ASP A 489 15.34 -13.65 8.42
CA ASP A 489 14.91 -13.93 9.79
C ASP A 489 13.81 -15.00 9.85
N LEU A 490 14.10 -16.14 10.49
CA LEU A 490 13.19 -17.30 10.56
C LEU A 490 11.77 -16.92 11.00
N GLU A 491 11.65 -15.81 11.72
CA GLU A 491 10.42 -15.17 12.15
C GLU A 491 9.66 -14.52 10.98
N GLU A 492 10.32 -13.73 10.13
CA GLU A 492 9.71 -13.14 8.92
C GLU A 492 9.20 -14.23 7.96
N PHE A 493 9.99 -15.28 7.74
CA PHE A 493 9.54 -16.43 6.94
C PHE A 493 8.34 -17.15 7.58
N ALA A 494 8.31 -17.25 8.91
CA ALA A 494 7.17 -17.86 9.60
C ALA A 494 5.91 -16.98 9.51
N GLU A 495 6.04 -15.65 9.57
CA GLU A 495 4.93 -14.71 9.36
C GLU A 495 4.37 -14.79 7.94
N GLU A 496 5.23 -14.81 6.92
CA GLU A 496 4.84 -14.98 5.52
C GLU A 496 4.05 -16.28 5.32
N GLN A 497 4.56 -17.40 5.84
CA GLN A 497 3.87 -18.68 5.73
C GLN A 497 2.60 -18.73 6.59
N GLY A 498 2.55 -17.99 7.69
CA GLY A 498 1.34 -17.77 8.49
C GLY A 498 0.26 -17.03 7.70
N ILE A 499 0.63 -16.07 6.85
CA ILE A 499 -0.29 -15.36 5.94
C ILE A 499 -0.87 -16.35 4.91
N VAL A 500 -0.05 -17.20 4.31
CA VAL A 500 -0.52 -18.26 3.38
C VAL A 500 -1.43 -19.27 4.11
N ALA A 501 -1.09 -19.65 5.34
CA ALA A 501 -1.91 -20.53 6.16
C ALA A 501 -3.30 -19.93 6.45
N ARG A 502 -3.38 -18.62 6.72
CA ARG A 502 -4.66 -17.91 6.89
C ARG A 502 -5.46 -17.86 5.58
N PHE A 503 -4.80 -17.64 4.45
CA PHE A 503 -5.43 -17.62 3.13
C PHE A 503 -6.17 -18.93 2.80
N VAL A 504 -5.67 -20.08 3.26
CA VAL A 504 -6.36 -21.37 3.09
C VAL A 504 -7.80 -21.35 3.62
N HIS A 505 -8.09 -20.58 4.67
CA HIS A 505 -9.42 -20.50 5.25
C HIS A 505 -10.42 -19.65 4.44
N LEU A 506 -9.96 -18.88 3.44
CA LEU A 506 -10.80 -18.10 2.54
C LEU A 506 -11.21 -18.88 1.28
N MET A 507 -10.57 -20.01 1.01
CA MET A 507 -10.97 -20.96 -0.02
C MET A 507 -12.17 -21.79 0.44
N LYS A 508 -13.37 -21.20 0.35
CA LYS A 508 -14.63 -21.80 0.82
C LYS A 508 -15.71 -21.76 -0.25
N SER A 509 -16.32 -22.91 -0.46
CA SER A 509 -17.48 -23.12 -1.32
C SER A 509 -18.71 -23.54 -0.50
N GLU A 510 -19.89 -23.10 -0.95
CA GLU A 510 -21.15 -23.55 -0.38
C GLU A 510 -21.41 -25.04 -0.71
N GLU A 511 -20.94 -25.52 -1.86
CA GLU A 511 -21.10 -26.91 -2.28
C GLU A 511 -19.99 -27.80 -1.69
N PRO A 512 -20.32 -28.87 -0.93
CA PRO A 512 -19.33 -29.77 -0.34
C PRO A 512 -18.42 -30.47 -1.36
N ASP A 513 -18.95 -30.83 -2.53
CA ASP A 513 -18.17 -31.50 -3.58
C ASP A 513 -17.17 -30.53 -4.23
N MET A 514 -17.57 -29.26 -4.42
CA MET A 514 -16.67 -28.22 -4.90
C MET A 514 -15.58 -27.90 -3.87
N GLN A 515 -15.94 -27.85 -2.58
CA GLN A 515 -14.96 -27.68 -1.50
C GLN A 515 -13.89 -28.78 -1.52
N TYR A 516 -14.27 -30.04 -1.79
CA TYR A 516 -13.29 -31.12 -1.91
C TYR A 516 -12.35 -30.93 -3.09
N LYS A 517 -12.85 -30.48 -4.26
CA LYS A 517 -12.02 -30.15 -5.43
C LYS A 517 -11.03 -29.02 -5.13
N ILE A 518 -11.48 -27.97 -4.46
CA ILE A 518 -10.62 -26.86 -4.02
C ILE A 518 -9.49 -27.38 -3.13
N LEU A 519 -9.80 -28.23 -2.14
CA LEU A 519 -8.78 -28.81 -1.27
C LEU A 519 -7.78 -29.70 -2.04
N GLN A 520 -8.23 -30.47 -3.03
CA GLN A 520 -7.34 -31.27 -3.88
C GLN A 520 -6.36 -30.39 -4.68
N VAL A 521 -6.86 -29.31 -5.28
CA VAL A 521 -6.04 -28.34 -6.02
C VAL A 521 -5.06 -27.64 -5.07
N ALA A 522 -5.55 -27.16 -3.92
CA ALA A 522 -4.73 -26.51 -2.91
C ALA A 522 -3.59 -27.40 -2.43
N ARG A 523 -3.86 -28.67 -2.16
CA ARG A 523 -2.81 -29.61 -1.78
C ARG A 523 -1.79 -29.87 -2.88
N LYS A 524 -2.22 -29.96 -4.14
CA LYS A 524 -1.30 -30.19 -5.26
C LYS A 524 -0.24 -29.09 -5.34
N HIS A 525 -0.65 -27.84 -5.15
CA HIS A 525 0.26 -26.70 -5.16
C HIS A 525 1.06 -26.59 -3.86
N LEU A 526 0.39 -26.59 -2.70
CA LEU A 526 1.02 -26.39 -1.39
C LEU A 526 1.94 -27.54 -0.98
N GLY A 527 1.69 -28.75 -1.48
CA GLY A 527 2.56 -29.92 -1.27
C GLY A 527 3.89 -29.86 -2.04
N ALA A 528 4.02 -28.96 -3.02
CA ALA A 528 5.26 -28.79 -3.80
C ALA A 528 6.27 -27.83 -3.14
N GLY A 529 5.94 -27.24 -1.99
CA GLY A 529 6.70 -26.14 -1.37
C GLY A 529 7.90 -26.49 -0.50
N GLY A 530 8.33 -27.76 -0.50
CA GLY A 530 9.45 -28.21 0.33
C GLY A 530 9.13 -28.33 1.84
N CYS A 531 10.04 -28.94 2.60
CA CYS A 531 9.83 -29.32 4.00
C CYS A 531 9.57 -28.12 4.93
N GLN A 532 10.19 -26.96 4.66
CA GLN A 532 10.10 -25.78 5.54
C GLN A 532 8.77 -25.03 5.44
N ARG A 533 8.10 -25.03 4.28
CA ARG A 533 6.80 -24.37 4.07
C ARG A 533 5.62 -25.27 4.46
N ILE A 534 5.76 -26.56 4.14
CA ILE A 534 4.75 -27.60 4.40
C ILE A 534 4.31 -27.62 5.87
N LYS A 535 5.23 -27.35 6.82
CA LYS A 535 4.96 -27.31 8.27
C LYS A 535 3.85 -26.34 8.67
N HIS A 536 3.73 -25.22 7.97
CA HIS A 536 2.80 -24.14 8.29
C HIS A 536 1.50 -24.25 7.48
N VAL A 537 1.61 -24.69 6.22
CA VAL A 537 0.51 -24.57 5.26
C VAL A 537 -0.34 -25.85 5.13
N LEU A 538 0.20 -27.04 5.39
CA LEU A 538 -0.59 -28.28 5.35
C LEU A 538 -1.56 -28.48 6.54
N PRO A 539 -1.24 -28.10 7.79
CA PRO A 539 -2.20 -28.27 8.89
C PRO A 539 -3.55 -27.57 8.66
N PRO A 540 -3.62 -26.30 8.19
CA PRO A 540 -4.90 -25.66 7.84
C PRO A 540 -5.73 -26.44 6.80
N LEU A 541 -5.08 -27.06 5.81
CA LEU A 541 -5.76 -27.91 4.81
C LEU A 541 -6.37 -29.15 5.45
N ILE A 542 -5.67 -29.77 6.39
CA ILE A 542 -6.15 -30.96 7.12
C ILE A 542 -7.35 -30.60 7.99
N PHE A 543 -7.29 -29.49 8.74
CA PHE A 543 -8.42 -29.04 9.55
C PHE A 543 -9.63 -28.66 8.69
N SER A 544 -9.41 -28.01 7.55
CA SER A 544 -10.48 -27.70 6.59
C SER A 544 -11.11 -28.96 6.00
N ALA A 545 -10.30 -30.00 5.74
CA ALA A 545 -10.79 -31.31 5.32
C ALA A 545 -11.58 -32.03 6.42
N TYR A 546 -11.18 -31.93 7.69
CA TYR A 546 -11.95 -32.47 8.81
C TYR A 546 -13.29 -31.75 8.99
N GLN A 547 -13.33 -30.42 8.84
CA GLN A 547 -14.59 -29.67 8.85
C GLN A 547 -15.52 -30.12 7.71
N LEU A 548 -14.97 -30.35 6.52
CA LEU A 548 -15.73 -30.89 5.40
C LEU A 548 -16.30 -32.30 5.71
N ALA A 549 -15.52 -33.16 6.39
CA ALA A 549 -15.97 -34.47 6.79
C ALA A 549 -17.16 -34.40 7.79
N TYR A 550 -17.13 -33.47 8.76
CA TYR A 550 -18.27 -33.19 9.63
C TYR A 550 -19.49 -32.69 8.85
N ARG A 551 -19.28 -31.84 7.85
CA ARG A 551 -20.37 -31.32 7.00
C ARG A 551 -21.03 -32.43 6.21
N TYR A 552 -20.27 -33.35 5.62
CA TYR A 552 -20.84 -34.55 4.97
C TYR A 552 -21.64 -35.41 5.94
N LYS A 553 -21.19 -35.56 7.19
CA LYS A 553 -21.95 -36.27 8.22
C LYS A 553 -23.29 -35.58 8.52
N SER A 554 -23.33 -34.25 8.61
CA SER A 554 -24.59 -33.53 8.83
C SER A 554 -25.57 -33.62 7.66
N ILE A 555 -25.07 -33.91 6.46
CA ILE A 555 -25.85 -34.03 5.22
C ILE A 555 -26.09 -35.52 4.87
N ALA A 556 -25.81 -36.43 5.80
CA ALA A 556 -25.91 -37.88 5.56
C ALA A 556 -27.30 -38.32 5.10
N ASP A 557 -28.37 -37.62 5.51
CA ASP A 557 -29.74 -37.91 5.10
C ASP A 557 -30.04 -37.57 3.63
N GLN A 558 -29.21 -36.73 2.99
CA GLN A 558 -29.43 -36.22 1.63
C GLN A 558 -28.52 -36.86 0.58
N ASP A 559 -27.35 -37.39 0.99
CA ASP A 559 -26.36 -37.98 0.07
C ASP A 559 -26.10 -39.44 0.42
N GLU A 560 -26.63 -40.38 -0.37
CA GLU A 560 -26.42 -41.82 -0.19
C GLU A 560 -24.94 -42.25 -0.24
N ASN A 561 -24.06 -41.45 -0.86
CA ASN A 561 -22.63 -41.74 -1.00
C ASN A 561 -21.75 -41.03 0.03
N TRP A 562 -22.32 -40.40 1.07
CA TRP A 562 -21.58 -39.67 2.10
C TRP A 562 -20.45 -40.50 2.73
N ASP A 563 -20.69 -41.80 2.96
CA ASP A 563 -19.72 -42.73 3.56
C ASP A 563 -18.45 -42.89 2.69
N LYS A 564 -18.61 -43.12 1.38
CA LYS A 564 -17.48 -43.21 0.43
C LYS A 564 -16.74 -41.88 0.29
N LYS A 565 -17.46 -40.75 0.33
CA LYS A 565 -16.85 -39.41 0.27
C LYS A 565 -16.03 -39.12 1.52
N CYS A 566 -16.55 -39.43 2.72
CA CYS A 566 -15.81 -39.34 3.98
C CYS A 566 -14.54 -40.20 3.96
N GLN A 567 -14.61 -41.45 3.48
CA GLN A 567 -13.42 -42.31 3.34
C GLN A 567 -12.35 -41.67 2.44
N LYS A 568 -12.74 -41.08 1.31
CA LYS A 568 -11.80 -40.36 0.42
C LYS A 568 -11.20 -39.12 1.07
N ILE A 569 -11.97 -38.39 1.87
CA ILE A 569 -11.46 -37.22 2.63
C ILE A 569 -10.45 -37.67 3.69
N ILE A 570 -10.71 -38.77 4.39
CA ILE A 570 -9.80 -39.31 5.39
C ILE A 570 -8.51 -39.84 4.74
N GLN A 571 -8.60 -40.55 3.61
CA GLN A 571 -7.44 -40.94 2.81
C GLN A 571 -6.64 -39.73 2.31
N TYR A 572 -7.33 -38.66 1.94
CA TYR A 572 -6.71 -37.37 1.65
C TYR A 572 -5.96 -36.85 2.90
N CYS A 573 -6.59 -36.77 4.08
CA CYS A 573 -5.90 -36.32 5.30
C CYS A 573 -4.67 -37.19 5.62
N HIS A 574 -4.80 -38.52 5.58
CA HIS A 574 -3.69 -39.44 5.82
C HIS A 574 -2.51 -39.14 4.90
N SER A 575 -2.76 -39.07 3.59
CA SER A 575 -1.71 -38.81 2.61
C SER A 575 -1.15 -37.38 2.71
N THR A 576 -1.88 -36.40 3.28
CA THR A 576 -1.35 -35.05 3.56
C THR A 576 -0.43 -35.07 4.79
N ILE A 577 -0.71 -35.93 5.77
CA ILE A 577 0.09 -36.05 7.00
C ILE A 577 1.38 -36.84 6.75
N SER A 578 1.38 -37.86 5.88
CA SER A 578 2.58 -38.68 5.65
C SER A 578 3.84 -37.89 5.21
N PRO A 579 3.74 -36.86 4.33
CA PRO A 579 4.87 -35.98 4.02
C PRO A 579 5.37 -35.15 5.21
N LEU A 580 4.49 -34.73 6.13
CA LEU A 580 4.88 -33.99 7.35
C LEU A 580 5.74 -34.86 8.26
N ALA A 581 5.39 -36.15 8.39
CA ALA A 581 6.18 -37.11 9.14
C ALA A 581 7.60 -37.27 8.57
N LYS A 582 7.73 -37.26 7.23
CA LYS A 582 9.03 -37.36 6.54
C LYS A 582 9.86 -36.07 6.59
N ALA A 583 9.24 -34.94 6.92
CA ALA A 583 9.87 -33.62 6.96
C ALA A 583 10.44 -33.27 8.35
N GLU A 584 10.86 -34.27 9.13
CA GLU A 584 11.45 -34.12 10.48
C GLU A 584 10.54 -33.40 11.50
N LEU A 585 9.22 -33.47 11.34
CA LEU A 585 8.22 -32.90 12.26
C LEU A 585 7.32 -33.97 12.89
N PRO A 586 7.89 -34.91 13.66
CA PRO A 586 7.15 -36.06 14.18
C PRO A 586 6.08 -35.67 15.19
N GLU A 587 6.31 -34.66 16.03
CA GLU A 587 5.32 -34.19 17.01
C GLU A 587 4.04 -33.64 16.36
N LEU A 588 4.21 -32.85 15.30
CA LEU A 588 3.08 -32.23 14.59
C LEU A 588 2.28 -33.31 13.86
N ALA A 589 2.96 -34.22 13.15
CA ALA A 589 2.33 -35.34 12.46
C ALA A 589 1.57 -36.24 13.44
N LEU A 590 2.17 -36.55 14.60
CA LEU A 590 1.54 -37.32 15.67
C LEU A 590 0.24 -36.64 16.15
N ARG A 591 0.27 -35.33 16.45
CA ARG A 591 -0.93 -34.59 16.87
C ARG A 591 -2.01 -34.60 15.78
N LEU A 592 -1.64 -34.49 14.50
CA LEU A 592 -2.59 -34.53 13.38
C LEU A 592 -3.20 -35.92 13.15
N TYR A 593 -2.43 -36.99 13.34
CA TYR A 593 -2.95 -38.36 13.32
C TYR A 593 -3.91 -38.61 14.49
N LEU A 594 -3.57 -38.18 15.71
CA LEU A 594 -4.46 -38.29 16.87
C LEU A 594 -5.77 -37.51 16.68
N GLN A 595 -5.68 -36.28 16.17
CA GLN A 595 -6.87 -35.50 15.84
C GLN A 595 -7.71 -36.18 14.75
N GLY A 596 -7.05 -36.77 13.75
CA GLY A 596 -7.73 -37.57 12.72
C GLY A 596 -8.47 -38.76 13.31
N ALA A 597 -7.84 -39.51 14.23
CA ALA A 597 -8.46 -40.63 14.92
C ALA A 597 -9.72 -40.20 15.70
N LEU A 598 -9.68 -39.06 16.40
CA LEU A 598 -10.86 -38.50 17.07
C LEU A 598 -11.99 -38.17 16.09
N VAL A 599 -11.67 -37.48 15.00
CA VAL A 599 -12.64 -37.10 13.98
C VAL A 599 -13.29 -38.35 13.35
N ILE A 600 -12.48 -39.36 13.00
CA ILE A 600 -12.97 -40.64 12.46
C ILE A 600 -13.91 -41.34 13.46
N GLY A 601 -13.52 -41.37 14.74
CA GLY A 601 -14.31 -41.96 15.82
C GLY A 601 -15.66 -41.28 16.01
N VAL A 602 -15.75 -39.97 15.80
CA VAL A 602 -17.02 -39.23 15.85
C VAL A 602 -17.85 -39.45 14.58
N ILE A 603 -17.24 -39.50 13.38
CA ILE A 603 -18.00 -39.59 12.12
C ILE A 603 -18.76 -40.91 11.99
N GLY A 604 -18.15 -42.03 12.38
CA GLY A 604 -18.85 -43.32 12.40
C GLY A 604 -19.16 -43.89 11.01
N HIS A 605 -18.22 -43.77 10.06
CA HIS A 605 -18.32 -44.32 8.70
C HIS A 605 -18.10 -45.86 8.66
N SER A 606 -18.52 -46.59 7.64
CA SER A 606 -18.62 -48.08 7.69
C SER A 606 -17.34 -48.84 8.10
N ASN A 607 -16.17 -48.31 7.77
CA ASN A 607 -14.84 -48.82 8.16
C ASN A 607 -14.09 -47.90 9.17
N HIS A 608 -14.80 -47.15 10.00
CA HIS A 608 -14.19 -46.16 10.90
C HIS A 608 -13.20 -46.77 11.88
N GLU A 609 -13.46 -48.00 12.35
CA GLU A 609 -12.66 -48.65 13.37
C GLU A 609 -11.27 -49.01 12.85
N THR A 610 -11.19 -49.65 11.68
CA THR A 610 -9.91 -50.06 11.07
C THR A 610 -9.06 -48.84 10.71
N VAL A 611 -9.68 -47.79 10.16
CA VAL A 611 -8.95 -46.58 9.77
C VAL A 611 -8.50 -45.78 10.99
N ALA A 612 -9.33 -45.68 12.03
CA ALA A 612 -8.92 -45.07 13.30
C ALA A 612 -7.77 -45.85 13.96
N TYR A 613 -7.81 -47.19 13.89
CA TYR A 613 -6.73 -48.04 14.40
C TYR A 613 -5.42 -47.81 13.64
N GLU A 614 -5.49 -47.69 12.31
CA GLU A 614 -4.34 -47.36 11.46
C GLU A 614 -3.73 -46.00 11.84
N PHE A 615 -4.55 -44.95 12.02
CA PHE A 615 -4.07 -43.63 12.44
C PHE A 615 -3.39 -43.67 13.82
N MET A 616 -3.98 -44.39 14.78
CA MET A 616 -3.37 -44.59 16.11
C MET A 616 -2.05 -45.36 16.02
N THR A 617 -1.98 -46.38 15.17
CA THR A 617 -0.77 -47.18 14.98
C THR A 617 0.35 -46.36 14.33
N GLN A 618 0.03 -45.53 13.33
CA GLN A 618 0.99 -44.59 12.73
C GLN A 618 1.50 -43.56 13.76
N ALA A 619 0.62 -43.05 14.64
CA ALA A 619 1.04 -42.18 15.74
C ALA A 619 1.98 -42.89 16.73
N PHE A 620 1.74 -44.17 17.03
CA PHE A 620 2.64 -44.99 17.84
C PHE A 620 4.00 -45.22 17.16
N SER A 621 4.01 -45.53 15.86
CA SER A 621 5.26 -45.69 15.11
C SER A 621 6.10 -44.41 15.14
N LEU A 622 5.49 -43.24 14.93
CA LEU A 622 6.21 -41.96 15.05
C LEU A 622 6.75 -41.70 16.45
N TYR A 623 6.00 -42.10 17.49
CA TYR A 623 6.45 -42.00 18.87
C TYR A 623 7.67 -42.90 19.14
N GLU A 624 7.67 -44.14 18.65
CA GLU A 624 8.76 -45.10 18.90
C GLU A 624 10.01 -44.81 18.07
N ASP A 625 9.85 -44.40 16.81
CA ASP A 625 10.94 -44.30 15.84
C ASP A 625 11.61 -42.90 15.82
N GLU A 626 10.83 -41.81 15.93
CA GLU A 626 11.29 -40.45 15.63
C GLU A 626 11.39 -39.53 16.87
N ILE A 627 10.54 -39.73 17.89
CA ILE A 627 10.52 -38.86 19.08
C ILE A 627 11.51 -39.37 20.13
N SER A 628 12.66 -38.71 20.23
CA SER A 628 13.74 -39.09 21.16
C SER A 628 13.82 -38.25 22.44
N ASP A 629 13.31 -37.01 22.45
CA ASP A 629 13.34 -36.16 23.64
C ASP A 629 12.42 -36.68 24.75
N SER A 630 12.95 -36.80 25.97
CA SER A 630 12.24 -37.38 27.11
C SER A 630 10.99 -36.60 27.52
N LYS A 631 10.98 -35.27 27.38
CA LYS A 631 9.78 -34.46 27.71
C LYS A 631 8.73 -34.59 26.61
N ALA A 632 9.17 -34.53 25.35
CA ALA A 632 8.31 -34.76 24.19
C ALA A 632 7.69 -36.17 24.21
N GLN A 633 8.44 -37.20 24.58
CA GLN A 633 7.93 -38.58 24.73
C GLN A 633 6.81 -38.66 25.77
N LEU A 634 7.00 -38.07 26.96
CA LEU A 634 5.95 -38.05 27.99
C LEU A 634 4.70 -37.30 27.51
N ALA A 635 4.88 -36.15 26.86
CA ALA A 635 3.76 -35.38 26.32
C ALA A 635 3.01 -36.15 25.22
N ALA A 636 3.75 -36.76 24.28
CA ALA A 636 3.20 -37.56 23.19
C ALA A 636 2.42 -38.77 23.71
N ILE A 637 2.99 -39.57 24.62
CA ILE A 637 2.30 -40.74 25.14
C ILE A 637 1.07 -40.37 25.96
N THR A 638 1.15 -39.28 26.74
CA THR A 638 -0.02 -38.76 27.48
C THR A 638 -1.12 -38.34 26.52
N LEU A 639 -0.79 -37.66 25.42
CA LEU A 639 -1.75 -37.29 24.38
C LEU A 639 -2.36 -38.52 23.70
N ILE A 640 -1.56 -39.56 23.39
CA ILE A 640 -2.07 -40.82 22.81
C ILE A 640 -3.08 -41.46 23.77
N MET A 641 -2.76 -41.55 25.07
CA MET A 641 -3.66 -42.11 26.08
C MET A 641 -4.96 -41.31 26.19
N SER A 642 -4.87 -39.99 26.31
CA SER A 642 -6.04 -39.11 26.42
C SER A 642 -6.93 -39.18 25.17
N THR A 643 -6.31 -39.26 23.98
CA THR A 643 -7.04 -39.44 22.72
C THR A 643 -7.80 -40.76 22.73
N PHE A 644 -7.12 -41.85 23.08
CA PHE A 644 -7.72 -43.18 23.14
C PHE A 644 -8.85 -43.26 24.19
N GLU A 645 -8.72 -42.56 25.33
CA GLU A 645 -9.77 -42.47 26.36
C GLU A 645 -11.05 -41.82 25.82
N GLN A 646 -10.93 -40.77 25.00
CA GLN A 646 -12.07 -40.07 24.42
C GLN A 646 -12.74 -40.84 23.27
N MET A 647 -12.04 -41.78 22.66
CA MET A 647 -12.55 -42.58 21.54
C MET A 647 -13.56 -43.63 22.03
N THR A 648 -14.62 -43.82 21.24
CA THR A 648 -15.70 -44.80 21.52
C THR A 648 -15.84 -45.85 20.43
N CYS A 649 -15.00 -45.78 19.40
CA CYS A 649 -15.18 -46.50 18.15
C CYS A 649 -14.52 -47.88 18.10
N PHE A 650 -13.68 -48.24 19.08
CA PHE A 650 -12.95 -49.51 19.08
C PHE A 650 -13.74 -50.63 19.74
N SER A 651 -13.79 -51.78 19.07
CA SER A 651 -14.18 -53.06 19.64
C SER A 651 -13.10 -53.58 20.60
N GLU A 652 -13.44 -54.60 21.38
CA GLU A 652 -12.54 -55.21 22.36
C GLU A 652 -11.25 -55.75 21.72
N GLU A 653 -11.35 -56.31 20.51
CA GLU A 653 -10.23 -56.90 19.77
C GLU A 653 -9.15 -55.87 19.41
N ASN A 654 -9.54 -54.64 19.07
CA ASN A 654 -8.63 -53.56 18.71
C ASN A 654 -8.24 -52.68 19.92
N ALA A 655 -9.12 -52.58 20.92
CA ALA A 655 -8.88 -51.78 22.11
C ALA A 655 -7.83 -52.39 23.06
N GLU A 656 -7.82 -53.71 23.25
CA GLU A 656 -6.89 -54.38 24.16
C GLU A 656 -5.40 -54.27 23.73
N PRO A 657 -5.04 -54.46 22.44
CA PRO A 657 -3.68 -54.22 21.96
C PRO A 657 -3.22 -52.78 22.18
N LEU A 658 -4.08 -51.79 21.88
CA LEU A 658 -3.73 -50.37 22.08
C LEU A 658 -3.50 -50.04 23.56
N ARG A 659 -4.35 -50.54 24.48
CA ARG A 659 -4.14 -50.38 25.93
C ARG A 659 -2.83 -51.00 26.39
N THR A 660 -2.52 -52.19 25.90
CA THR A 660 -1.28 -52.90 26.24
C THR A 660 -0.07 -52.13 25.72
N ASN A 661 -0.13 -51.62 24.48
CA ASN A 661 0.93 -50.81 23.89
C ASN A 661 1.12 -49.48 24.65
N CYS A 662 0.04 -48.77 25.04
CA CYS A 662 0.13 -47.61 25.93
C CYS A 662 0.88 -47.94 27.23
N ALA A 663 0.49 -49.03 27.90
CA ALA A 663 1.10 -49.45 29.16
C ALA A 663 2.57 -49.85 29.01
N LEU A 664 2.92 -50.51 27.90
CA LEU A 664 4.29 -50.86 27.56
C LEU A 664 5.13 -49.62 27.26
N ALA A 665 4.63 -48.70 26.42
CA ALA A 665 5.29 -47.45 26.08
C ALA A 665 5.53 -46.58 27.32
N ALA A 666 4.53 -46.42 28.19
CA ALA A 666 4.67 -45.73 29.47
C ALA A 666 5.71 -46.39 30.39
N SER A 667 5.79 -47.72 30.37
CA SER A 667 6.79 -48.47 31.14
C SER A 667 8.20 -48.42 30.55
N LYS A 668 8.36 -48.01 29.29
CA LYS A 668 9.67 -47.91 28.62
C LYS A 668 10.29 -46.50 28.72
N LEU A 669 9.58 -45.53 29.30
CA LEU A 669 10.12 -44.18 29.53
C LEU A 669 11.41 -44.23 30.37
N LEU A 670 12.40 -43.44 29.95
CA LEU A 670 13.75 -43.47 30.53
C LEU A 670 13.81 -42.90 31.96
N LYS A 671 13.14 -41.76 32.18
CA LYS A 671 13.13 -41.09 33.49
C LYS A 671 12.10 -41.71 34.42
N LYS A 672 12.51 -42.10 35.62
CA LYS A 672 11.64 -42.73 36.63
C LYS A 672 10.42 -41.90 37.02
N PRO A 673 10.52 -40.56 37.21
CA PRO A 673 9.34 -39.74 37.50
C PRO A 673 8.32 -39.74 36.35
N ASP A 674 8.80 -39.62 35.11
CA ASP A 674 7.96 -39.61 33.91
C ASP A 674 7.34 -41.01 33.66
N GLN A 675 8.11 -42.07 33.92
CA GLN A 675 7.64 -43.46 33.90
C GLN A 675 6.52 -43.68 34.94
N CYS A 676 6.67 -43.14 36.14
CA CYS A 676 5.65 -43.21 37.19
C CYS A 676 4.36 -42.51 36.74
N ARG A 677 4.47 -41.24 36.31
CA ARG A 677 3.33 -40.43 35.83
C ARG A 677 2.63 -41.06 34.63
N GLY A 678 3.38 -41.56 33.65
CA GLY A 678 2.83 -42.25 32.48
C GLY A 678 2.07 -43.54 32.85
N VAL A 679 2.63 -44.38 33.74
CA VAL A 679 1.97 -45.63 34.16
C VAL A 679 0.71 -45.35 34.99
N VAL A 680 0.71 -44.28 35.79
CA VAL A 680 -0.48 -43.84 36.53
C VAL A 680 -1.54 -43.29 35.60
N ALA A 681 -1.16 -42.52 34.57
CA ALA A 681 -2.07 -42.07 33.53
C ALA A 681 -2.72 -43.24 32.76
N CYS A 682 -1.99 -44.34 32.52
CA CYS A 682 -2.57 -45.56 31.93
C CYS A 682 -3.73 -46.14 32.77
N ALA A 683 -3.80 -45.86 34.08
CA ALA A 683 -4.88 -46.37 34.93
C ALA A 683 -6.26 -45.84 34.48
N ALA A 684 -6.31 -44.65 33.87
CA ALA A 684 -7.54 -44.07 33.30
C ALA A 684 -8.07 -44.90 32.13
N LEU A 685 -7.19 -45.51 31.33
CA LEU A 685 -7.60 -46.37 30.20
C LEU A 685 -8.35 -47.65 30.62
N PHE A 686 -8.23 -48.04 31.89
CA PHE A 686 -8.90 -49.20 32.48
C PHE A 686 -10.10 -48.81 33.35
N TRP A 687 -10.38 -47.50 33.51
CA TRP A 687 -11.42 -46.99 34.40
C TRP A 687 -12.44 -46.06 33.72
N SER A 688 -11.99 -45.15 32.86
CA SER A 688 -12.82 -44.13 32.20
C SER A 688 -12.91 -44.31 30.68
N ALA A 689 -12.02 -45.09 30.06
CA ALA A 689 -12.14 -45.41 28.65
C ALA A 689 -13.45 -46.15 28.35
N LYS A 690 -14.12 -45.74 27.28
CA LYS A 690 -15.42 -46.29 26.90
C LYS A 690 -15.25 -47.59 26.10
N GLN A 691 -15.91 -48.65 26.53
CA GLN A 691 -16.08 -49.91 25.81
C GLN A 691 -17.54 -50.02 25.38
N ASN A 692 -17.81 -50.11 24.08
CA ASN A 692 -19.17 -50.20 23.52
C ASN A 692 -20.15 -49.14 24.08
N GLY A 693 -19.66 -47.91 24.27
CA GLY A 693 -20.45 -46.79 24.81
C GLY A 693 -20.63 -46.74 26.33
N LYS A 694 -20.08 -47.70 27.09
CA LYS A 694 -20.08 -47.70 28.57
C LYS A 694 -18.67 -47.56 29.12
N GLU A 695 -18.52 -46.88 30.24
CA GLU A 695 -17.22 -46.77 30.93
C GLU A 695 -16.75 -48.15 31.40
N MET A 696 -15.53 -48.54 31.01
CA MET A 696 -14.92 -49.78 31.46
C MET A 696 -14.40 -49.60 32.89
N ARG A 697 -14.93 -50.35 33.86
CA ARG A 697 -14.46 -50.33 35.25
C ARG A 697 -13.69 -51.61 35.59
N ASP A 698 -12.45 -51.73 35.12
CA ASP A 698 -11.56 -52.84 35.49
C ASP A 698 -10.76 -52.49 36.75
N GLU A 699 -11.39 -52.73 37.91
CA GLU A 699 -10.84 -52.45 39.23
C GLU A 699 -9.44 -53.05 39.45
N LYS A 700 -9.20 -54.24 38.90
CA LYS A 700 -7.95 -54.99 39.11
C LYS A 700 -6.80 -54.38 38.30
N LYS A 701 -7.00 -54.11 37.02
CA LYS A 701 -5.97 -53.51 36.16
C LYS A 701 -5.64 -52.08 36.59
N THR A 702 -6.63 -51.28 37.00
CA THR A 702 -6.41 -49.94 37.58
C THR A 702 -5.53 -50.01 38.82
N LEU A 703 -5.80 -50.94 39.75
CA LEU A 703 -4.97 -51.13 40.94
C LEU A 703 -3.55 -51.63 40.60
N ASP A 704 -3.40 -52.50 39.60
CA ASP A 704 -2.09 -52.98 39.16
C ASP A 704 -1.22 -51.86 38.57
N CYS A 705 -1.81 -50.94 37.80
CA CYS A 705 -1.14 -49.71 37.33
C CYS A 705 -0.68 -48.83 38.50
N LEU A 706 -1.56 -48.58 39.47
CA LEU A 706 -1.25 -47.77 40.65
C LEU A 706 -0.17 -48.42 41.55
N LYS A 707 -0.20 -49.74 41.73
CA LYS A 707 0.84 -50.49 42.46
C LYS A 707 2.17 -50.43 41.71
N LYS A 708 2.14 -50.52 40.39
CA LYS A 708 3.34 -50.41 39.55
C LYS A 708 3.93 -49.00 39.61
N GLY A 709 3.10 -47.96 39.57
CA GLY A 709 3.50 -46.56 39.81
C GLY A 709 4.19 -46.39 41.17
N ALA A 710 3.58 -46.91 42.25
CA ALA A 710 4.19 -46.86 43.59
C ALA A 710 5.55 -47.59 43.68
N ARG A 711 5.71 -48.73 42.98
CA ARG A 711 7.01 -49.42 42.89
C ARG A 711 8.05 -48.58 42.13
N ILE A 712 7.65 -47.93 41.04
CA ILE A 712 8.55 -47.07 40.26
C ILE A 712 8.95 -45.83 41.07
N ALA A 713 8.01 -45.21 41.79
CA ALA A 713 8.30 -44.10 42.70
C ALA A 713 9.29 -44.52 43.81
N SER A 714 9.22 -45.75 44.32
CA SER A 714 10.20 -46.27 45.29
C SER A 714 11.60 -46.50 44.72
N GLN A 715 11.74 -46.53 43.38
CA GLN A 715 13.02 -46.68 42.69
C GLN A 715 13.64 -45.32 42.30
N CYS A 716 12.99 -44.20 42.62
CA CYS A 716 13.56 -42.87 42.45
C CYS A 716 14.68 -42.66 43.47
N LEU A 717 15.83 -42.16 43.00
CA LEU A 717 17.01 -41.91 43.86
C LEU A 717 16.90 -40.60 44.65
N ASP A 718 16.17 -39.63 44.09
CA ASP A 718 15.94 -38.32 44.72
C ASP A 718 14.72 -38.37 45.63
N THR A 719 14.94 -38.21 46.93
CA THR A 719 13.92 -38.24 47.98
C THR A 719 12.89 -37.12 47.80
N GLY A 720 13.28 -35.94 47.30
CA GLY A 720 12.35 -34.82 47.10
C GLY A 720 11.31 -35.13 46.02
N VAL A 721 11.79 -35.59 44.85
CA VAL A 721 10.93 -36.02 43.73
C VAL A 721 10.11 -37.26 44.11
N GLN A 722 10.68 -38.16 44.91
CA GLN A 722 9.98 -39.35 45.41
C GLN A 722 8.77 -38.97 46.29
N VAL A 723 8.93 -38.07 47.25
CA VAL A 723 7.84 -37.58 48.11
C VAL A 723 6.78 -36.87 47.27
N GLN A 724 7.18 -36.02 46.32
CA GLN A 724 6.25 -35.38 45.38
C GLN A 724 5.40 -36.41 44.61
N LEU A 725 6.04 -37.45 44.06
CA LEU A 725 5.34 -38.53 43.34
C LEU A 725 4.40 -39.33 44.25
N TYR A 726 4.75 -39.54 45.53
CA TYR A 726 3.85 -40.20 46.47
C TYR A 726 2.61 -39.35 46.78
N VAL A 727 2.75 -38.03 46.89
CA VAL A 727 1.60 -37.11 47.05
C VAL A 727 0.71 -37.14 45.80
N GLU A 728 1.29 -37.10 44.60
CA GLU A 728 0.56 -37.26 43.34
C GLU A 728 -0.17 -38.62 43.26
N LEU A 729 0.51 -39.71 43.61
CA LEU A 729 -0.07 -41.06 43.69
C LEU A 729 -1.21 -41.11 44.70
N LEU A 730 -1.06 -40.54 45.89
CA LEU A 730 -2.12 -40.51 46.90
C LEU A 730 -3.39 -39.86 46.35
N ASN A 731 -3.27 -38.74 45.64
CA ASN A 731 -4.39 -38.09 44.96
C ASN A 731 -5.05 -39.00 43.92
N HIS A 732 -4.27 -39.74 43.12
CA HIS A 732 -4.84 -40.71 42.17
C HIS A 732 -5.53 -41.90 42.85
N TYR A 733 -4.96 -42.44 43.94
CA TYR A 733 -5.62 -43.49 44.72
C TYR A 733 -6.94 -42.99 45.32
N LEU A 734 -6.96 -41.77 45.86
CA LEU A 734 -8.18 -41.14 46.38
C LEU A 734 -9.23 -40.92 45.28
N PHE A 735 -8.82 -40.48 44.10
CA PHE A 735 -9.72 -40.29 42.96
C PHE A 735 -10.45 -41.59 42.55
N TYR A 736 -9.72 -42.71 42.44
CA TYR A 736 -10.34 -44.00 42.09
C TYR A 736 -11.12 -44.61 43.26
N PHE A 737 -10.70 -44.35 44.50
CA PHE A 737 -11.44 -44.73 45.70
C PHE A 737 -12.79 -44.01 45.78
N GLU A 738 -12.82 -42.68 45.54
CA GLU A 738 -14.06 -41.88 45.48
C GLU A 738 -15.03 -42.39 44.40
N ARG A 739 -14.51 -42.90 43.28
CA ARG A 739 -15.34 -43.41 42.16
C ARG A 739 -15.83 -44.86 42.34
N GLY A 740 -15.57 -45.49 43.49
CA GLY A 740 -16.14 -46.80 43.82
C GLY A 740 -15.24 -48.01 43.53
N ASN A 741 -13.92 -47.86 43.42
CA ASN A 741 -13.03 -49.01 43.26
C ASN A 741 -12.93 -49.84 44.57
N SER A 742 -13.60 -50.99 44.61
CA SER A 742 -13.69 -51.82 45.81
C SER A 742 -12.35 -52.45 46.26
N LEU A 743 -11.38 -52.55 45.34
CA LEU A 743 -10.07 -53.15 45.61
C LEU A 743 -9.05 -52.19 46.24
N ILE A 744 -9.32 -50.88 46.22
CA ILE A 744 -8.50 -49.89 46.91
C ILE A 744 -8.96 -49.83 48.37
N THR A 745 -8.15 -50.36 49.29
CA THR A 745 -8.49 -50.40 50.71
C THR A 745 -7.94 -49.19 51.46
N VAL A 746 -8.62 -48.80 52.54
CA VAL A 746 -8.19 -47.76 53.48
C VAL A 746 -6.78 -48.05 54.03
N ALA A 747 -6.41 -49.32 54.19
CA ALA A 747 -5.06 -49.73 54.60
C ALA A 747 -3.97 -49.30 53.59
N MET A 748 -4.25 -49.33 52.29
CA MET A 748 -3.30 -48.89 51.25
C MET A 748 -3.13 -47.37 51.25
N LEU A 749 -4.22 -46.62 51.47
CA LEU A 749 -4.17 -45.17 51.63
C LEU A 749 -3.36 -44.76 52.86
N ASN A 750 -3.61 -45.38 54.01
CA ASN A 750 -2.86 -45.14 55.25
C ASN A 750 -1.38 -45.51 55.11
N GLN A 751 -1.05 -46.54 54.32
CA GLN A 751 0.35 -46.90 54.04
C GLN A 751 1.07 -45.81 53.21
N LEU A 752 0.41 -45.20 52.23
CA LEU A 752 0.98 -44.10 51.44
C LEU A 752 1.12 -42.82 52.27
N ILE A 753 0.09 -42.48 53.05
CA ILE A 753 0.11 -41.34 54.00
C ILE A 753 1.26 -41.51 55.00
N GLY A 754 1.41 -42.71 55.59
CA GLY A 754 2.50 -43.00 56.53
C GLY A 754 3.88 -42.79 55.90
N LYS A 755 4.09 -43.27 54.67
CA LYS A 755 5.36 -43.07 53.95
C LYS A 755 5.66 -41.60 53.68
N ILE A 756 4.66 -40.81 53.26
CA ILE A 756 4.84 -39.38 53.02
C ILE A 756 5.19 -38.66 54.32
N SER A 757 4.45 -38.92 55.40
CA SER A 757 4.68 -38.29 56.71
C SER A 757 6.03 -38.67 57.35
N GLU A 758 6.58 -39.84 57.04
CA GLU A 758 7.91 -40.27 57.49
C GLU A 758 9.06 -39.61 56.70
N GLU A 759 8.92 -39.44 55.38
CA GLU A 759 10.00 -38.95 54.51
C GLU A 759 10.02 -37.42 54.37
N LEU A 760 8.87 -36.75 54.49
CA LEU A 760 8.72 -35.30 54.31
C LEU A 760 9.54 -34.43 55.30
N PRO A 761 9.69 -34.78 56.60
CA PRO A 761 10.54 -34.04 57.54
C PRO A 761 12.04 -34.20 57.29
N ASN A 762 12.45 -35.23 56.52
CA ASN A 762 13.86 -35.55 56.27
C ASN A 762 14.42 -34.80 55.05
N LEU A 763 13.59 -34.01 54.36
CA LEU A 763 13.99 -33.21 53.20
C LEU A 763 14.67 -31.90 53.62
N GLU A 764 15.67 -31.47 52.86
CA GLU A 764 16.28 -30.17 53.07
C GLU A 764 15.26 -29.03 52.81
N PRO A 765 15.23 -27.98 53.64
CA PRO A 765 14.27 -26.89 53.49
C PRO A 765 14.60 -26.03 52.26
N SER A 766 13.91 -26.31 51.15
CA SER A 766 13.99 -25.54 49.89
C SER A 766 12.63 -24.91 49.55
N GLU A 767 12.57 -24.04 48.53
CA GLU A 767 11.29 -23.54 48.01
C GLU A 767 10.43 -24.67 47.42
N GLU A 768 11.03 -25.69 46.81
CA GLU A 768 10.33 -26.86 46.26
C GLU A 768 9.73 -27.71 47.38
N THR A 769 10.46 -27.91 48.49
CA THR A 769 9.99 -28.65 49.67
C THR A 769 8.74 -27.99 50.26
N LYS A 770 8.71 -26.65 50.36
CA LYS A 770 7.53 -25.90 50.84
C LYS A 770 6.31 -26.08 49.93
N GLN A 771 6.51 -26.17 48.62
CA GLN A 771 5.41 -26.43 47.69
C GLN A 771 4.85 -27.84 47.85
N ILE A 772 5.72 -28.83 48.06
CA ILE A 772 5.32 -30.22 48.32
C ILE A 772 4.54 -30.32 49.64
N GLU A 773 5.01 -29.65 50.70
CA GLU A 773 4.30 -29.56 51.99
C GLU A 773 2.91 -28.93 51.84
N LEU A 774 2.81 -27.84 51.10
CA LEU A 774 1.52 -27.19 50.83
C LEU A 774 0.59 -28.10 50.04
N HIS A 775 1.10 -28.78 49.01
CA HIS A 775 0.32 -29.73 48.20
C HIS A 775 -0.21 -30.87 49.07
N TYR A 776 0.63 -31.46 49.92
CA TYR A 776 0.23 -32.53 50.84
C TYR A 776 -0.80 -32.05 51.87
N ASN A 777 -0.60 -30.88 52.47
CA ASN A 777 -1.55 -30.29 53.42
C ASN A 777 -2.92 -30.04 52.77
N ASN A 778 -2.95 -29.59 51.51
CA ASN A 778 -4.19 -29.43 50.76
C ASN A 778 -4.88 -30.79 50.48
N THR A 779 -4.12 -31.83 50.12
CA THR A 779 -4.65 -33.19 49.98
C THR A 779 -5.25 -33.69 51.30
N LEU A 780 -4.57 -33.49 52.43
CA LEU A 780 -5.10 -33.87 53.74
C LEU A 780 -6.36 -33.09 54.12
N ALA A 781 -6.42 -31.79 53.78
CA ALA A 781 -7.61 -30.97 53.98
C ALA A 781 -8.80 -31.48 53.13
N HIS A 782 -8.55 -31.91 51.89
CA HIS A 782 -9.57 -32.56 51.05
C HIS A 782 -10.10 -33.84 51.68
N ILE A 783 -9.22 -34.72 52.18
CA ILE A 783 -9.63 -35.95 52.88
C ILE A 783 -10.48 -35.62 54.12
N LYS A 784 -10.09 -34.61 54.92
CA LYS A 784 -10.87 -34.16 56.09
C LYS A 784 -12.25 -33.67 55.68
N SER A 785 -12.32 -32.79 54.67
CA SER A 785 -13.58 -32.28 54.13
C SER A 785 -14.50 -33.40 53.63
N ARG A 786 -13.95 -34.40 52.93
CA ARG A 786 -14.70 -35.58 52.46
C ARG A 786 -15.14 -36.53 53.58
N THR A 787 -14.40 -36.57 54.69
CA THR A 787 -14.76 -37.36 55.87
C THR A 787 -15.91 -36.71 56.66
N GLU A 788 -15.97 -35.38 56.65
CA GLU A 788 -17.02 -34.59 57.33
C GLU A 788 -18.30 -34.45 56.49
N SER A 789 -18.19 -34.50 55.15
CA SER A 789 -19.32 -34.48 54.23
C SER A 789 -19.90 -35.88 54.03
N ASN A 790 -20.92 -36.23 54.81
CA ASN A 790 -21.77 -37.41 54.56
C ASN A 790 -22.64 -37.21 53.31
N ASP A 791 -22.03 -37.19 52.12
CA ASP A 791 -22.75 -37.12 50.85
C ASP A 791 -23.41 -38.48 50.55
N LEU A 792 -24.75 -38.50 50.54
CA LEU A 792 -25.63 -39.66 50.33
C LEU A 792 -25.53 -40.31 48.93
N GLY A 793 -24.51 -39.99 48.13
CA GLY A 793 -24.30 -40.45 46.75
C GLY A 793 -22.98 -41.20 46.49
N LEU A 794 -22.17 -41.46 47.51
CA LEU A 794 -20.90 -42.20 47.38
C LEU A 794 -21.04 -43.63 47.93
N ASP A 795 -20.70 -44.64 47.12
CA ASP A 795 -20.73 -46.08 47.50
C ASP A 795 -19.61 -46.49 48.48
N VAL A 796 -18.75 -45.55 48.94
CA VAL A 796 -17.53 -45.87 49.71
C VAL A 796 -17.37 -44.96 50.92
N SER A 797 -17.05 -45.56 52.08
CA SER A 797 -16.84 -44.86 53.35
C SER A 797 -15.37 -44.48 53.56
N PHE A 798 -15.12 -43.21 53.87
CA PHE A 798 -13.80 -42.67 54.25
C PHE A 798 -13.43 -42.94 55.72
N ALA A 799 -14.31 -43.62 56.47
CA ALA A 799 -14.08 -43.95 57.87
C ALA A 799 -12.86 -44.88 58.03
N GLY A 800 -11.84 -44.42 58.76
CA GLY A 800 -10.62 -45.19 59.06
C GLY A 800 -9.33 -44.70 58.40
N ILE A 801 -9.38 -43.63 57.60
CA ILE A 801 -8.17 -42.96 57.11
C ILE A 801 -7.56 -42.15 58.26
N THR A 802 -6.34 -42.49 58.68
CA THR A 802 -5.65 -41.84 59.80
C THR A 802 -4.81 -40.68 59.28
N ILE A 803 -5.25 -39.45 59.56
CA ILE A 803 -4.51 -38.23 59.27
C ILE A 803 -3.85 -37.79 60.57
N ASN A 804 -2.59 -38.18 60.78
CA ASN A 804 -1.79 -37.66 61.89
C ASN A 804 -1.09 -36.39 61.47
#